data_AF-A0A093X721-F1
#
_entry.id   AF-A0A093X721-F1
#
_cell.length_a   1.000
_cell.length_b   1.000
_cell.length_c   1.000
_cell.angle_alpha   90.00
_cell.angle_beta   90.00
_cell.angle_gamma   90.00
#
_symmetry.space_group_name_H-M   'P 1'
#
loop_
_entity.id
_entity.type
_entity.pdbx_description
1 polymer ?
#
loop_
_entity_poly.entity_id
_entity_poly.type
_entity_poly.pdbx_seq_one_letter_code
_entity_poly.pdbx_strand_id
1 'polypeptide(L)'
;MSNLSSPGTQLGNPHGFNTLTEASLRVSQKQDRGALSSSERSSTMENSPTATARFKELHIRLSRSSQDNEISSNVAQRSLRDNENGSPAPLSENPAAFDQTFSAQLPKYDDEDASSQSRTMSVASFCQQDPNPVAATYQPVEHTNGMFLQPETHPITEEQLVNEVRAIYAGLVMVEKKCIEIVKQQNENPGELTILQWQALTALHRTLLHEHFDFFLASNHPAASDALKGLAKAYSMPARMWRYGIHAFLELLRKKLPLSLEHMLTFIYMAHAMMTLLLESVPQFKETWIECLGDLARYRMAIEEVDMRDREIYTGVARYWYTKAADLNPDIGRVQHHLAVLARPNVLQQLFYYSKALVSVQPFTNARESILLLFGPLLDPAKAATKYSRYYPQVLTIFVEAHGILFTRQDIPTFLRLGDEFLSQLDRHAGMVGPLFREQGVYIMASNYAAIFDFGHDDAEIAAIFNQAELSQETKLEILDKAYHYWQSPSCRQIGIDLRASKDAKISSSGEAVSLASHFAFTTLDVILDRLGDRNTLPSVHVSLAFLWCLAMVPESMNRIQADVPWDRLATYMNTLITPDTDMSEIENAEFPAQESGPSRQLPEDSLIHGLSWGRLCHPPGFFGEMAEDDERSIELPSVIVPRTRRCLWLGMQIAKFNCWLIYDSENRKFCATQFAHELATLSRQHQLLRQTPSAKAKLPGQHRSLPQAPSTQADTDIEMAEA
;
A
#
# COMPACT_ATOMS: atom_id res chain seq x y z
N MET A 1 -52.42 24.07 27.09
CA MET A 1 -53.61 24.86 27.43
C MET A 1 -53.28 26.33 27.22
N SER A 2 -54.11 26.99 26.41
CA SER A 2 -54.39 28.44 26.44
C SER A 2 -53.32 29.43 25.95
N ASN A 3 -53.50 29.81 24.69
CA ASN A 3 -53.19 31.10 24.08
C ASN A 3 -53.73 32.30 24.86
N LEU A 4 -53.23 33.49 24.50
CA LEU A 4 -53.89 34.79 24.25
C LEU A 4 -52.92 35.91 24.71
N SER A 5 -52.65 37.01 24.01
CA SER A 5 -53.34 37.71 22.90
C SER A 5 -52.47 38.89 22.42
N SER A 6 -52.60 39.23 21.14
CA SER A 6 -52.01 40.33 20.33
C SER A 6 -52.39 41.76 20.80
N PRO A 7 -52.24 42.88 20.02
CA PRO A 7 -51.43 43.21 18.81
C PRO A 7 -50.77 44.64 18.89
N GLY A 8 -50.01 45.05 17.86
CA GLY A 8 -49.62 46.47 17.70
C GLY A 8 -48.68 46.79 16.52
N THR A 9 -49.26 47.33 15.44
CA THR A 9 -48.71 47.69 14.12
C THR A 9 -47.75 48.88 14.12
N GLN A 10 -46.70 48.91 13.27
CA GLN A 10 -46.41 50.04 12.34
C GLN A 10 -45.17 49.84 11.41
N LEU A 11 -45.47 49.91 10.11
CA LEU A 11 -44.75 50.36 8.90
C LEU A 11 -43.27 50.81 8.96
N GLY A 12 -42.48 50.29 8.01
CA GLY A 12 -41.26 50.94 7.51
C GLY A 12 -40.32 49.99 6.74
N ASN A 13 -40.38 50.02 5.40
CA ASN A 13 -39.38 49.47 4.45
C ASN A 13 -39.01 50.65 3.52
N PRO A 14 -37.81 50.79 2.90
CA PRO A 14 -37.10 49.72 2.20
C PRO A 14 -35.55 49.73 2.25
N HIS A 15 -34.92 48.57 2.03
CA HIS A 15 -33.91 48.31 0.97
C HIS A 15 -33.10 47.03 1.26
N GLY A 16 -32.99 46.15 0.25
CA GLY A 16 -31.73 45.42 0.00
C GLY A 16 -31.68 43.91 0.28
N PHE A 17 -32.25 43.12 -0.63
CA PHE A 17 -31.76 41.83 -1.16
C PHE A 17 -31.28 40.67 -0.24
N ASN A 18 -32.18 39.68 -0.15
CA ASN A 18 -32.03 38.26 -0.51
C ASN A 18 -30.80 37.44 -0.06
N THR A 19 -31.05 36.54 0.89
CA THR A 19 -30.72 35.11 0.81
C THR A 19 -31.53 34.36 1.86
N LEU A 20 -32.21 33.25 1.49
CA LEU A 20 -32.60 32.06 2.27
C LEU A 20 -33.66 31.27 1.46
N THR A 21 -33.40 30.00 1.11
CA THR A 21 -34.10 28.77 1.58
C THR A 21 -35.64 28.88 1.52
N GLU A 22 -36.42 27.92 1.01
CA GLU A 22 -36.50 26.54 1.49
C GLU A 22 -37.56 25.75 0.66
N ALA A 23 -37.37 24.44 0.60
CA ALA A 23 -38.33 23.33 0.54
C ALA A 23 -39.79 23.47 0.02
N SER A 24 -40.12 22.45 -0.80
CA SER A 24 -41.33 21.61 -0.77
C SER A 24 -42.66 22.13 -1.29
N LEU A 25 -43.24 21.37 -2.24
CA LEU A 25 -44.64 20.92 -2.19
C LEU A 25 -44.84 19.66 -3.05
N ARG A 26 -45.43 18.64 -2.41
CA ARG A 26 -45.92 17.35 -2.95
C ARG A 26 -47.33 17.50 -3.57
N VAL A 27 -47.80 16.36 -4.13
CA VAL A 27 -49.21 15.89 -4.36
C VAL A 27 -49.52 15.83 -5.87
N SER A 28 -50.06 14.79 -6.51
CA SER A 28 -50.51 13.41 -6.19
C SER A 28 -50.93 12.71 -7.51
N GLN A 29 -50.96 11.37 -7.53
CA GLN A 29 -52.03 10.45 -8.04
C GLN A 29 -51.41 9.07 -8.36
N LYS A 30 -51.67 7.99 -7.60
CA LYS A 30 -52.80 7.00 -7.71
C LYS A 30 -52.89 6.35 -9.11
N GLN A 31 -53.11 5.06 -9.34
CA GLN A 31 -53.27 3.79 -8.60
C GLN A 31 -53.60 2.75 -9.71
N ASP A 32 -52.98 1.55 -9.79
CA ASP A 32 -53.74 0.28 -9.98
C ASP A 32 -52.86 -0.98 -10.09
N ARG A 33 -53.49 -2.09 -9.67
CA ARG A 33 -52.97 -3.44 -9.41
C ARG A 33 -52.85 -4.32 -10.66
N GLY A 34 -51.97 -5.34 -10.62
CA GLY A 34 -52.12 -6.57 -11.42
C GLY A 34 -50.87 -7.45 -11.45
N ALA A 35 -50.98 -8.68 -10.93
CA ALA A 35 -49.92 -9.68 -10.83
C ALA A 35 -49.59 -10.38 -12.16
N LEU A 36 -48.34 -10.86 -12.34
CA LEU A 36 -47.95 -12.20 -12.81
C LEU A 36 -46.43 -12.31 -13.05
N SER A 37 -45.95 -13.55 -13.04
CA SER A 37 -44.58 -14.03 -12.87
C SER A 37 -43.65 -13.94 -14.09
N SER A 38 -42.35 -14.12 -13.78
CA SER A 38 -41.31 -14.79 -14.58
C SER A 38 -40.98 -14.27 -15.98
N SER A 39 -39.80 -13.65 -16.14
CA SER A 39 -38.65 -14.25 -16.85
C SER A 39 -37.58 -13.18 -17.11
N GLU A 40 -36.36 -13.66 -17.24
CA GLU A 40 -35.11 -12.97 -17.49
C GLU A 40 -35.20 -11.88 -18.57
N ARG A 41 -34.60 -10.72 -18.30
CA ARG A 41 -34.03 -9.86 -19.34
C ARG A 41 -32.90 -9.00 -18.79
N SER A 42 -31.71 -9.35 -19.28
CA SER A 42 -30.56 -8.51 -19.59
C SER A 42 -30.81 -7.01 -19.48
N SER A 43 -30.05 -6.34 -18.61
CA SER A 43 -29.89 -4.88 -18.64
C SER A 43 -28.43 -4.55 -18.92
N THR A 44 -28.24 -3.92 -20.07
CA THR A 44 -27.05 -3.23 -20.54
C THR A 44 -26.60 -2.18 -19.51
N MET A 45 -25.41 -2.35 -18.93
CA MET A 45 -24.75 -1.30 -18.17
C MET A 45 -24.01 -0.35 -19.12
N GLU A 46 -24.38 0.92 -19.05
CA GLU A 46 -23.68 2.03 -19.68
C GLU A 46 -22.32 2.27 -19.02
N ASN A 47 -21.32 2.57 -19.85
CA ASN A 47 -19.91 2.71 -19.52
C ASN A 47 -19.62 3.92 -18.62
N SER A 48 -18.92 3.68 -17.51
CA SER A 48 -18.08 4.67 -16.83
C SER A 48 -16.78 4.89 -17.63
N PRO A 49 -16.25 6.12 -17.79
CA PRO A 49 -15.08 6.36 -18.63
C PRO A 49 -13.79 5.83 -17.99
N THR A 50 -13.16 4.85 -18.66
CA THR A 50 -11.88 4.23 -18.29
C THR A 50 -10.70 5.19 -18.43
N ALA A 51 -9.63 4.95 -17.67
CA ALA A 51 -8.35 5.70 -17.70
C ALA A 51 -7.77 5.88 -19.11
N THR A 52 -8.10 5.00 -20.04
CA THR A 52 -7.80 5.05 -21.47
C THR A 52 -8.33 6.33 -22.15
N ALA A 53 -9.48 6.85 -21.72
CA ALA A 53 -10.06 8.09 -22.25
C ALA A 53 -9.29 9.34 -21.78
N ARG A 54 -8.81 9.35 -20.52
CA ARG A 54 -7.95 10.43 -19.98
C ARG A 54 -6.61 10.52 -20.73
N PHE A 55 -6.12 9.38 -21.23
CA PHE A 55 -4.85 9.31 -21.95
C PHE A 55 -4.91 9.93 -23.36
N LYS A 56 -6.06 9.80 -24.06
CA LYS A 56 -6.26 10.41 -25.39
C LYS A 56 -6.46 11.92 -25.33
N GLU A 57 -7.06 12.43 -24.27
CA GLU A 57 -7.39 13.86 -24.14
C GLU A 57 -6.19 14.73 -23.70
N LEU A 58 -5.16 14.12 -23.09
CA LEU A 58 -3.97 14.84 -22.64
C LEU A 58 -3.02 15.30 -23.76
N HIS A 59 -3.12 14.71 -24.97
CA HIS A 59 -2.21 15.02 -26.07
C HIS A 59 -2.37 16.47 -26.61
N ILE A 60 -3.42 17.19 -26.20
CA ILE A 60 -3.84 18.47 -26.79
C ILE A 60 -3.49 19.71 -25.91
N ARG A 61 -3.07 19.57 -24.64
CA ARG A 61 -2.98 20.72 -23.70
C ARG A 61 -1.61 21.04 -23.07
N LEU A 62 -0.52 20.92 -23.82
CA LEU A 62 0.78 21.44 -23.40
C LEU A 62 1.06 22.82 -24.01
N SER A 63 0.76 23.87 -23.24
CA SER A 63 1.29 25.23 -23.46
C SER A 63 1.12 26.09 -22.20
N ARG A 64 2.25 26.34 -21.51
CA ARG A 64 2.63 27.51 -20.67
C ARG A 64 2.94 27.26 -19.17
N SER A 65 4.24 27.44 -18.90
CA SER A 65 4.86 28.31 -17.85
C SER A 65 5.04 27.80 -16.41
N SER A 66 6.27 27.29 -16.19
CA SER A 66 7.26 27.53 -15.11
C SER A 66 6.95 28.47 -13.92
N GLN A 67 7.25 28.02 -12.69
CA GLN A 67 8.46 28.35 -11.90
C GLN A 67 8.41 27.70 -10.50
N ASP A 68 9.43 26.90 -10.14
CA ASP A 68 10.00 26.70 -8.77
C ASP A 68 10.96 25.48 -8.78
N ASN A 69 12.27 25.72 -8.99
CA ASN A 69 13.15 24.69 -9.60
C ASN A 69 14.40 24.25 -8.82
N GLU A 70 14.51 24.43 -7.50
CA GLU A 70 15.75 24.02 -6.78
C GLU A 70 15.57 22.85 -5.79
N ILE A 71 14.35 22.59 -5.31
CA ILE A 71 14.08 21.44 -4.41
C ILE A 71 13.75 20.18 -5.23
N SER A 72 13.21 20.33 -6.44
CA SER A 72 12.66 19.24 -7.28
C SER A 72 13.73 18.38 -7.97
N SER A 73 14.83 18.95 -8.46
CA SER A 73 15.87 18.22 -9.22
C SER A 73 16.65 17.23 -8.34
N ASN A 74 16.91 17.60 -7.08
CA ASN A 74 17.50 16.70 -6.09
C ASN A 74 16.57 15.53 -5.72
N VAL A 75 15.25 15.69 -5.87
CA VAL A 75 14.24 14.64 -5.57
C VAL A 75 14.05 13.69 -6.75
N ALA A 76 14.10 14.19 -7.99
CA ALA A 76 14.04 13.40 -9.22
C ALA A 76 15.21 12.41 -9.34
N GLN A 77 16.45 12.87 -9.12
CA GLN A 77 17.62 11.99 -9.10
C GLN A 77 17.61 10.98 -7.94
N ARG A 78 16.99 11.33 -6.80
CA ARG A 78 16.89 10.45 -5.61
C ARG A 78 15.87 9.32 -5.77
N SER A 79 14.70 9.59 -6.38
CA SER A 79 13.70 8.55 -6.67
C SER A 79 14.18 7.53 -7.70
N LEU A 80 15.13 7.93 -8.56
CA LEU A 80 15.74 7.06 -9.58
C LEU A 80 16.89 6.21 -9.02
N ARG A 81 17.59 6.67 -7.95
CA ARG A 81 18.60 5.85 -7.24
C ARG A 81 17.99 4.68 -6.49
N ASP A 82 16.78 4.84 -5.94
CA ASP A 82 16.03 3.74 -5.32
C ASP A 82 15.67 2.62 -6.35
N ASN A 83 15.77 2.92 -7.66
CA ASN A 83 15.53 1.96 -8.75
C ASN A 83 16.74 1.02 -8.98
N GLU A 84 17.97 1.52 -8.82
CA GLU A 84 19.20 0.74 -9.04
C GLU A 84 19.34 -0.41 -8.02
N ASN A 85 18.82 -0.24 -6.80
CA ASN A 85 18.81 -1.25 -5.74
C ASN A 85 17.45 -1.97 -5.59
N GLY A 86 16.43 -1.56 -6.35
CA GLY A 86 15.03 -1.95 -6.16
C GLY A 86 14.40 -2.78 -7.27
N SER A 87 15.02 -2.90 -8.44
CA SER A 87 14.47 -3.63 -9.60
C SER A 87 15.23 -4.93 -9.89
N PRO A 88 15.04 -6.02 -9.13
CA PRO A 88 15.09 -7.34 -9.72
C PRO A 88 13.97 -7.47 -10.78
N ALA A 89 14.10 -8.44 -11.68
CA ALA A 89 13.05 -8.73 -12.66
C ALA A 89 11.67 -8.83 -11.96
N PRO A 90 10.57 -8.39 -12.62
CA PRO A 90 9.21 -8.72 -12.17
C PRO A 90 9.11 -10.23 -11.91
N LEU A 91 8.25 -10.65 -10.98
CA LEU A 91 8.14 -12.01 -10.46
C LEU A 91 8.19 -13.12 -11.54
N SER A 92 9.41 -13.51 -11.93
CA SER A 92 9.70 -14.76 -12.64
C SER A 92 11.21 -15.02 -12.65
N GLU A 93 11.58 -16.08 -11.94
CA GLU A 93 12.64 -17.07 -12.18
C GLU A 93 14.08 -16.61 -12.51
N ASN A 94 15.01 -17.22 -11.75
CA ASN A 94 16.45 -17.06 -11.86
C ASN A 94 16.92 -17.53 -13.27
N PRO A 95 17.49 -16.66 -14.13
CA PRO A 95 17.83 -17.02 -15.53
C PRO A 95 18.99 -18.01 -15.69
N ALA A 96 19.64 -18.40 -14.59
CA ALA A 96 20.99 -18.97 -14.61
C ALA A 96 21.11 -20.40 -15.17
N ALA A 97 20.01 -21.07 -15.55
CA ALA A 97 20.04 -22.50 -15.85
C ALA A 97 19.81 -22.90 -17.32
N PHE A 98 19.48 -21.99 -18.24
CA PHE A 98 18.94 -22.40 -19.55
C PHE A 98 19.77 -22.04 -20.80
N ASP A 99 20.90 -21.33 -20.65
CA ASP A 99 21.77 -20.94 -21.77
C ASP A 99 22.45 -22.13 -22.50
N GLN A 100 22.33 -23.37 -22.00
CA GLN A 100 23.04 -24.53 -22.55
C GLN A 100 22.15 -25.59 -23.21
N THR A 101 20.84 -25.62 -22.92
CA THR A 101 20.03 -26.81 -23.25
C THR A 101 19.32 -26.74 -24.60
N PHE A 102 19.12 -25.55 -25.19
CA PHE A 102 18.47 -25.41 -26.49
C PHE A 102 19.44 -25.28 -27.68
N SER A 103 20.70 -24.93 -27.45
CA SER A 103 21.73 -24.97 -28.50
C SER A 103 22.08 -26.40 -28.95
N ALA A 104 21.70 -27.43 -28.18
CA ALA A 104 22.06 -28.83 -28.43
C ALA A 104 21.08 -29.60 -29.33
N GLN A 105 19.93 -29.03 -29.72
CA GLN A 105 18.90 -29.74 -30.52
C GLN A 105 18.52 -29.07 -31.85
N LEU A 106 19.28 -28.07 -32.29
CA LEU A 106 19.18 -27.56 -33.66
C LEU A 106 19.92 -28.54 -34.62
N PRO A 107 19.26 -29.07 -35.67
CA PRO A 107 19.99 -29.63 -36.80
C PRO A 107 20.86 -28.51 -37.39
N LYS A 108 22.16 -28.76 -37.51
CA LYS A 108 23.05 -27.92 -38.32
C LYS A 108 22.55 -27.98 -39.76
N TYR A 109 21.98 -26.89 -40.25
CA TYR A 109 21.84 -26.66 -41.68
C TYR A 109 22.98 -25.74 -42.10
N ASP A 110 23.74 -26.21 -43.09
CA ASP A 110 24.84 -25.48 -43.69
C ASP A 110 24.33 -24.19 -44.33
N ASP A 111 25.06 -23.09 -44.08
CA ASP A 111 24.96 -21.83 -44.80
C ASP A 111 25.25 -22.09 -46.28
N GLU A 112 24.21 -22.13 -47.13
CA GLU A 112 24.23 -21.76 -48.55
C GLU A 112 22.85 -22.06 -49.18
N ASP A 113 21.87 -21.19 -48.92
CA ASP A 113 20.82 -20.75 -49.87
C ASP A 113 19.60 -20.19 -49.11
N ALA A 114 19.59 -18.88 -48.89
CA ALA A 114 18.37 -18.14 -48.54
C ALA A 114 18.30 -16.84 -49.34
N SER A 115 18.42 -16.96 -50.66
CA SER A 115 17.82 -16.01 -51.59
C SER A 115 16.40 -16.52 -51.88
N SER A 116 15.41 -16.03 -51.14
CA SER A 116 14.02 -16.02 -51.61
C SER A 116 13.21 -15.02 -50.80
N GLN A 117 12.58 -14.13 -51.56
CA GLN A 117 11.66 -13.12 -51.12
C GLN A 117 10.49 -13.77 -50.38
N SER A 118 10.42 -13.61 -49.07
CA SER A 118 9.16 -13.77 -48.33
C SER A 118 8.87 -12.45 -47.64
N ARG A 119 8.05 -11.61 -48.31
CA ARG A 119 7.39 -10.48 -47.68
C ARG A 119 6.26 -11.04 -46.82
N THR A 120 6.54 -11.37 -45.57
CA THR A 120 5.50 -11.54 -44.56
C THR A 120 5.02 -10.14 -44.16
N MET A 121 3.79 -9.80 -44.55
CA MET A 121 3.13 -8.59 -44.06
C MET A 121 2.78 -8.80 -42.58
N SER A 122 3.49 -8.13 -41.69
CA SER A 122 3.08 -7.96 -40.30
C SER A 122 1.72 -7.28 -40.25
N VAL A 123 0.82 -7.79 -39.39
CA VAL A 123 -0.50 -7.22 -39.09
C VAL A 123 -0.40 -5.74 -38.66
N ALA A 124 0.76 -5.29 -38.18
CA ALA A 124 1.03 -3.88 -37.82
C ALA A 124 1.07 -2.92 -39.02
N SER A 125 1.21 -3.43 -40.25
CA SER A 125 1.30 -2.59 -41.46
C SER A 125 -0.04 -1.93 -41.85
N PHE A 126 -1.16 -2.41 -41.30
CA PHE A 126 -2.50 -1.93 -41.64
C PHE A 126 -2.90 -0.63 -40.92
N CYS A 127 -2.19 -0.23 -39.86
CA CYS A 127 -2.58 0.89 -39.01
C CYS A 127 -1.74 2.18 -39.17
N GLN A 128 -0.81 2.26 -40.14
CA GLN A 128 0.15 3.36 -40.26
C GLN A 128 0.10 4.21 -41.55
N GLN A 129 -0.95 4.14 -42.37
CA GLN A 129 -1.01 5.00 -43.56
C GLN A 129 -1.92 6.23 -43.33
N ASP A 130 -1.29 7.39 -43.09
CA ASP A 130 -1.91 8.70 -43.28
C ASP A 130 -2.12 8.99 -44.79
N PRO A 131 -3.20 9.68 -45.18
CA PRO A 131 -3.58 9.82 -46.57
C PRO A 131 -2.87 11.02 -47.22
N ASN A 132 -2.18 10.80 -48.34
CA ASN A 132 -1.77 11.90 -49.22
C ASN A 132 -2.39 11.76 -50.63
N PRO A 133 -2.84 12.86 -51.24
CA PRO A 133 -3.80 12.83 -52.34
C PRO A 133 -3.09 12.77 -53.68
N VAL A 134 -3.40 11.76 -54.49
CA VAL A 134 -3.04 11.76 -55.92
C VAL A 134 -4.32 11.56 -56.73
N ALA A 135 -4.68 12.64 -57.42
CA ALA A 135 -5.77 12.68 -58.38
C ALA A 135 -5.55 11.63 -59.48
N ALA A 136 -6.46 10.67 -59.58
CA ALA A 136 -6.59 9.79 -60.73
C ALA A 136 -8.04 9.83 -61.22
N THR A 137 -8.16 10.29 -62.46
CA THR A 137 -9.31 10.39 -63.36
C THR A 137 -10.43 9.37 -63.09
N TYR A 138 -11.63 9.87 -62.80
CA TYR A 138 -12.87 9.11 -62.76
C TYR A 138 -13.23 8.55 -64.14
N GLN A 139 -13.33 7.22 -64.25
CA GLN A 139 -14.26 6.58 -65.19
C GLN A 139 -15.35 5.88 -64.37
N PRO A 140 -16.66 6.09 -64.67
CA PRO A 140 -17.72 5.50 -63.90
C PRO A 140 -17.89 4.03 -64.32
N VAL A 141 -17.47 3.11 -63.45
CA VAL A 141 -17.89 1.71 -63.53
C VAL A 141 -19.17 1.56 -62.71
N GLU A 142 -20.19 1.04 -63.36
CA GLU A 142 -21.54 0.82 -62.84
C GLU A 142 -21.54 0.09 -61.49
N HIS A 143 -22.42 0.56 -60.61
CA HIS A 143 -22.66 0.04 -59.28
C HIS A 143 -22.95 -1.47 -59.26
N THR A 144 -22.03 -2.26 -58.71
CA THR A 144 -22.38 -3.55 -58.09
C THR A 144 -22.59 -3.33 -56.60
N ASN A 145 -23.86 -3.15 -56.21
CA ASN A 145 -24.31 -3.31 -54.82
C ASN A 145 -24.24 -4.80 -54.43
N GLY A 146 -23.03 -5.29 -54.15
CA GLY A 146 -22.80 -6.65 -53.66
C GLY A 146 -21.96 -6.63 -52.39
N MET A 147 -22.49 -7.19 -51.30
CA MET A 147 -21.66 -7.55 -50.14
C MET A 147 -20.57 -8.52 -50.61
N PHE A 148 -19.30 -8.16 -50.44
CA PHE A 148 -18.18 -9.05 -50.71
C PHE A 148 -18.21 -10.22 -49.71
N LEU A 149 -18.11 -11.45 -50.20
CA LEU A 149 -17.92 -12.63 -49.36
C LEU A 149 -16.55 -12.51 -48.66
N GLN A 150 -16.52 -12.83 -47.36
CA GLN A 150 -15.27 -12.90 -46.62
C GLN A 150 -14.36 -13.94 -47.31
N PRO A 151 -13.08 -13.63 -47.61
CA PRO A 151 -12.16 -14.59 -48.21
C PRO A 151 -12.12 -15.87 -47.38
N GLU A 152 -12.02 -17.03 -48.04
CA GLU A 152 -11.91 -18.32 -47.35
C GLU A 152 -10.65 -18.32 -46.46
N THR A 153 -10.84 -18.23 -45.14
CA THR A 153 -9.77 -18.36 -44.16
C THR A 153 -9.63 -19.85 -43.82
N HIS A 154 -8.63 -20.53 -44.39
CA HIS A 154 -8.27 -21.87 -43.91
C HIS A 154 -7.76 -21.78 -42.46
N PRO A 155 -8.20 -22.66 -41.55
CA PRO A 155 -7.68 -22.68 -40.19
C PRO A 155 -6.19 -23.01 -40.21
N ILE A 156 -5.38 -22.22 -39.48
CA ILE A 156 -3.94 -22.46 -39.34
C ILE A 156 -3.70 -23.83 -38.71
N THR A 157 -2.78 -24.62 -39.29
CA THR A 157 -2.41 -25.91 -38.71
C THR A 157 -1.41 -25.72 -37.56
N GLU A 158 -1.36 -26.68 -36.64
CA GLU A 158 -0.39 -26.63 -35.55
C GLU A 158 1.06 -26.58 -36.07
N GLU A 159 1.38 -27.34 -37.10
CA GLU A 159 2.72 -27.34 -37.71
C GLU A 159 3.10 -25.98 -38.31
N GLN A 160 2.16 -25.31 -38.99
CA GLN A 160 2.35 -23.96 -39.50
C GLN A 160 2.62 -22.98 -38.34
N LEU A 161 1.86 -23.10 -37.25
CA LEU A 161 2.04 -22.26 -36.08
C LEU A 161 3.39 -22.50 -35.38
N VAL A 162 3.84 -23.75 -35.27
CA VAL A 162 5.17 -24.09 -34.73
C VAL A 162 6.27 -23.42 -35.56
N ASN A 163 6.16 -23.48 -36.88
CA ASN A 163 7.15 -22.87 -37.78
C ASN A 163 7.13 -21.33 -37.67
N GLU A 164 5.95 -20.73 -37.55
CA GLU A 164 5.80 -19.29 -37.36
C GLU A 164 6.42 -18.82 -36.04
N VAL A 165 6.10 -19.48 -34.92
CA VAL A 165 6.67 -19.16 -33.59
C VAL A 165 8.20 -19.30 -33.61
N ARG A 166 8.73 -20.32 -34.31
CA ARG A 166 10.18 -20.51 -34.46
C ARG A 166 10.82 -19.38 -35.26
N ALA A 167 10.18 -18.94 -36.35
CA ALA A 167 10.68 -17.84 -37.18
C ALA A 167 10.70 -16.52 -36.39
N ILE A 168 9.60 -16.20 -35.68
CA ILE A 168 9.52 -15.02 -34.81
C ILE A 168 10.59 -15.09 -33.73
N TYR A 169 10.76 -16.24 -33.05
CA TYR A 169 11.79 -16.39 -32.02
C TYR A 169 13.20 -16.15 -32.54
N ALA A 170 13.53 -16.63 -33.75
CA ALA A 170 14.82 -16.39 -34.37
C ALA A 170 15.05 -14.89 -34.67
N GLY A 171 14.03 -14.19 -35.19
CA GLY A 171 14.05 -12.74 -35.40
C GLY A 171 14.24 -11.97 -34.10
N LEU A 172 13.44 -12.30 -33.08
CA LEU A 172 13.50 -11.73 -31.73
C LEU A 172 14.91 -11.83 -31.14
N VAL A 173 15.51 -13.01 -31.13
CA VAL A 173 16.85 -13.23 -30.56
C VAL A 173 17.91 -12.40 -31.31
N MET A 174 17.80 -12.27 -32.62
CA MET A 174 18.71 -11.44 -33.42
C MET A 174 18.61 -9.96 -33.04
N VAL A 175 17.38 -9.43 -32.93
CA VAL A 175 17.14 -8.03 -32.56
C VAL A 175 17.54 -7.77 -31.10
N GLU A 176 17.24 -8.69 -30.19
CA GLU A 176 17.61 -8.62 -28.77
C GLU A 176 19.12 -8.53 -28.59
N LYS A 177 19.88 -9.43 -29.24
CA LYS A 177 21.34 -9.40 -29.21
C LYS A 177 21.89 -8.07 -29.69
N LYS A 178 21.32 -7.52 -30.77
CA LYS A 178 21.73 -6.21 -31.31
C LYS A 178 21.41 -5.06 -30.33
N CYS A 179 20.26 -5.08 -29.66
CA CYS A 179 19.93 -4.11 -28.61
C CYS A 179 20.94 -4.16 -27.46
N ILE A 180 21.26 -5.36 -26.97
CA ILE A 180 22.22 -5.56 -25.88
C ILE A 180 23.60 -5.02 -26.25
N GLU A 181 24.10 -5.37 -27.44
CA GLU A 181 25.41 -4.93 -27.93
C GLU A 181 25.50 -3.41 -28.05
N ILE A 182 24.48 -2.78 -28.66
CA ILE A 182 24.49 -1.33 -28.86
C ILE A 182 24.33 -0.59 -27.53
N VAL A 183 23.42 -1.03 -26.64
CA VAL A 183 23.27 -0.41 -25.31
C VAL A 183 24.56 -0.54 -24.49
N LYS A 184 25.26 -1.69 -24.57
CA LYS A 184 26.57 -1.86 -23.94
C LYS A 184 27.59 -0.87 -24.49
N GLN A 185 27.72 -0.78 -25.81
CA GLN A 185 28.64 0.16 -26.47
C GLN A 185 28.35 1.62 -26.09
N GLN A 186 27.07 2.01 -26.01
CA GLN A 186 26.68 3.37 -25.64
C GLN A 186 26.87 3.68 -24.15
N ASN A 187 26.82 2.67 -23.28
CA ASN A 187 27.17 2.85 -21.86
C ASN A 187 28.68 3.03 -21.66
N GLU A 188 29.51 2.40 -22.50
CA GLU A 188 30.96 2.53 -22.48
C GLU A 188 31.46 3.82 -23.17
N ASN A 189 30.64 4.41 -24.05
CA ASN A 189 30.98 5.62 -24.79
C ASN A 189 30.30 6.89 -24.22
N PRO A 190 31.07 7.86 -23.70
CA PRO A 190 30.50 9.11 -23.18
C PRO A 190 29.97 10.04 -24.28
N GLY A 191 30.28 9.78 -25.56
CA GLY A 191 29.89 10.62 -26.69
C GLY A 191 28.39 10.93 -26.78
N GLU A 192 28.07 12.10 -27.32
CA GLU A 192 26.70 12.51 -27.62
C GLU A 192 26.17 11.77 -28.84
N LEU A 193 24.90 11.36 -28.77
CA LEU A 193 24.19 10.74 -29.88
C LEU A 193 23.42 11.82 -30.64
N THR A 194 23.51 11.76 -31.96
CA THR A 194 22.70 12.59 -32.86
C THR A 194 21.23 12.21 -32.78
N ILE A 195 20.35 13.13 -33.17
CA ILE A 195 18.89 12.90 -33.24
C ILE A 195 18.56 11.65 -34.08
N LEU A 196 19.24 11.48 -35.23
CA LEU A 196 19.04 10.32 -36.10
C LEU A 196 19.47 9.01 -35.42
N GLN A 197 20.55 9.02 -34.64
CA GLN A 197 20.97 7.85 -33.88
C GLN A 197 19.97 7.50 -32.78
N TRP A 198 19.44 8.50 -32.05
CA TRP A 198 18.40 8.25 -31.07
C TRP A 198 17.13 7.67 -31.70
N GLN A 199 16.67 8.23 -32.82
CA GLN A 199 15.53 7.70 -33.57
C GLN A 199 15.76 6.25 -34.02
N ALA A 200 16.97 5.93 -34.49
CA ALA A 200 17.33 4.56 -34.87
C ALA A 200 17.34 3.60 -33.65
N LEU A 201 17.84 4.04 -32.50
CA LEU A 201 17.81 3.25 -31.26
C LEU A 201 16.38 3.02 -30.77
N THR A 202 15.56 4.07 -30.74
CA THR A 202 14.15 3.95 -30.37
C THR A 202 13.40 3.02 -31.34
N ALA A 203 13.67 3.11 -32.65
CA ALA A 203 13.08 2.22 -33.64
C ALA A 203 13.52 0.76 -33.45
N LEU A 204 14.79 0.53 -33.10
CA LEU A 204 15.32 -0.81 -32.83
C LEU A 204 14.63 -1.43 -31.61
N HIS A 205 14.53 -0.69 -30.49
CA HIS A 205 13.83 -1.17 -29.30
C HIS A 205 12.32 -1.35 -29.55
N ARG A 206 11.70 -0.49 -30.37
CA ARG A 206 10.32 -0.69 -30.83
C ARG A 206 10.17 -2.02 -31.55
N THR A 207 11.06 -2.33 -32.49
CA THR A 207 11.05 -3.63 -33.19
C THR A 207 11.16 -4.77 -32.21
N LEU A 208 12.09 -4.71 -31.24
CA LEU A 208 12.22 -5.75 -30.22
C LEU A 208 10.93 -5.97 -29.43
N LEU A 209 10.24 -4.89 -29.04
CA LEU A 209 8.96 -5.01 -28.33
C LEU A 209 7.86 -5.63 -29.20
N HIS A 210 7.83 -5.32 -30.50
CA HIS A 210 6.89 -5.95 -31.44
C HIS A 210 7.19 -7.43 -31.65
N GLU A 211 8.46 -7.82 -31.80
CA GLU A 211 8.84 -9.23 -31.92
C GLU A 211 8.44 -10.03 -30.66
N HIS A 212 8.61 -9.46 -29.47
CA HIS A 212 8.09 -10.05 -28.24
C HIS A 212 6.57 -10.18 -28.27
N PHE A 213 5.85 -9.13 -28.67
CA PHE A 213 4.39 -9.14 -28.76
C PHE A 213 3.88 -10.21 -29.73
N ASP A 214 4.46 -10.28 -30.93
CA ASP A 214 4.13 -11.27 -31.95
C ASP A 214 4.44 -12.68 -31.46
N PHE A 215 5.56 -12.87 -30.75
CA PHE A 215 5.90 -14.15 -30.12
C PHE A 215 4.82 -14.57 -29.11
N PHE A 216 4.40 -13.67 -28.22
CA PHE A 216 3.37 -13.99 -27.23
C PHE A 216 2.01 -14.28 -27.87
N LEU A 217 1.60 -13.54 -28.89
CA LEU A 217 0.33 -13.79 -29.59
C LEU A 217 0.36 -15.11 -30.35
N ALA A 218 1.44 -15.39 -31.08
CA ALA A 218 1.58 -16.63 -31.82
C ALA A 218 1.64 -17.84 -30.87
N SER A 219 2.41 -17.76 -29.78
CA SER A 219 2.50 -18.86 -28.81
C SER A 219 1.18 -19.10 -28.05
N ASN A 220 0.33 -18.07 -27.92
CA ASN A 220 -0.98 -18.17 -27.25
C ASN A 220 -2.17 -18.26 -28.22
N HIS A 221 -1.91 -18.49 -29.51
CA HIS A 221 -2.98 -18.65 -30.50
C HIS A 221 -3.95 -19.77 -30.10
N PRO A 222 -5.28 -19.68 -30.39
CA PRO A 222 -6.25 -20.70 -30.00
C PRO A 222 -5.90 -22.13 -30.48
N ALA A 223 -5.21 -22.25 -31.61
CA ALA A 223 -4.73 -23.51 -32.17
C ALA A 223 -3.37 -24.00 -31.59
N ALA A 224 -2.75 -23.24 -30.68
CA ALA A 224 -1.48 -23.62 -30.06
C ALA A 224 -1.66 -24.76 -29.06
N SER A 225 -0.77 -25.75 -29.10
CA SER A 225 -0.66 -26.76 -28.07
C SER A 225 -0.11 -26.19 -26.75
N ASP A 226 -0.31 -26.94 -25.66
CA ASP A 226 0.19 -26.53 -24.35
C ASP A 226 1.72 -26.39 -24.31
N ALA A 227 2.43 -27.18 -25.13
CA ALA A 227 3.87 -27.05 -25.29
C ALA A 227 4.26 -25.69 -25.88
N LEU A 228 3.56 -25.23 -26.93
CA LEU A 228 3.78 -23.90 -27.54
C LEU A 228 3.45 -22.77 -26.56
N LYS A 229 2.31 -22.86 -25.86
CA LYS A 229 1.90 -21.88 -24.84
C LYS A 229 2.93 -21.80 -23.71
N GLY A 230 3.52 -22.93 -23.33
CA GLY A 230 4.57 -23.02 -22.31
C GLY A 230 5.91 -22.37 -22.68
N LEU A 231 6.18 -22.09 -23.96
CA LEU A 231 7.46 -21.54 -24.41
C LEU A 231 7.76 -20.15 -23.82
N ALA A 232 6.74 -19.30 -23.69
CA ALA A 232 6.90 -17.96 -23.11
C ALA A 232 7.49 -18.03 -21.70
N LYS A 233 7.03 -18.98 -20.89
CA LYS A 233 7.60 -19.25 -19.56
C LYS A 233 8.98 -19.90 -19.68
N ALA A 234 9.11 -20.97 -20.47
CA ALA A 234 10.37 -21.71 -20.62
C ALA A 234 11.54 -20.84 -21.07
N TYR A 235 11.28 -19.84 -21.91
CA TYR A 235 12.30 -18.90 -22.41
C TYR A 235 12.38 -17.59 -21.61
N SER A 236 11.65 -17.48 -20.49
CA SER A 236 11.62 -16.29 -19.63
C SER A 236 11.31 -15.01 -20.41
N MET A 237 10.35 -15.09 -21.35
CA MET A 237 10.04 -13.99 -22.27
C MET A 237 9.64 -12.69 -21.57
N PRO A 238 8.81 -12.70 -20.50
CA PRO A 238 8.47 -11.46 -19.79
C PRO A 238 9.70 -10.77 -19.17
N ALA A 239 10.56 -11.55 -18.49
CA ALA A 239 11.77 -11.03 -17.86
C ALA A 239 12.77 -10.48 -18.90
N ARG A 240 12.95 -11.17 -20.02
CA ARG A 240 13.81 -10.72 -21.14
C ARG A 240 13.29 -9.44 -21.79
N MET A 241 12.00 -9.37 -22.08
CA MET A 241 11.35 -8.19 -22.64
C MET A 241 11.53 -6.98 -21.73
N TRP A 242 11.32 -7.16 -20.41
CA TRP A 242 11.57 -6.09 -19.45
C TRP A 242 13.05 -5.69 -19.43
N ARG A 243 13.96 -6.65 -19.20
CA ARG A 243 15.38 -6.38 -19.00
C ARG A 243 16.04 -5.75 -20.22
N TYR A 244 15.90 -6.38 -21.38
CA TYR A 244 16.62 -6.02 -22.61
C TYR A 244 15.81 -5.12 -23.54
N GLY A 245 14.49 -5.30 -23.55
CA GLY A 245 13.58 -4.49 -24.38
C GLY A 245 13.32 -3.11 -23.81
N ILE A 246 13.10 -3.00 -22.49
CA ILE A 246 12.60 -1.76 -21.86
C ILE A 246 13.65 -1.14 -20.93
N HIS A 247 14.00 -1.84 -19.86
CA HIS A 247 14.77 -1.31 -18.74
C HIS A 247 16.16 -0.83 -19.16
N ALA A 248 16.94 -1.66 -19.87
CA ALA A 248 18.28 -1.29 -20.30
C ALA A 248 18.30 -0.01 -21.18
N PHE A 249 17.27 0.18 -22.00
CA PHE A 249 17.17 1.38 -22.83
C PHE A 249 16.69 2.59 -22.05
N LEU A 250 15.71 2.44 -21.15
CA LEU A 250 15.30 3.51 -20.22
C LEU A 250 16.49 4.01 -19.40
N GLU A 251 17.34 3.11 -18.93
CA GLU A 251 18.55 3.48 -18.18
C GLU A 251 19.58 4.20 -19.03
N LEU A 252 19.78 3.79 -20.29
CA LEU A 252 20.63 4.53 -21.23
C LEU A 252 20.09 5.95 -21.48
N LEU A 253 18.78 6.07 -21.72
CA LEU A 253 18.10 7.34 -21.92
C LEU A 253 18.24 8.21 -20.67
N ARG A 254 17.97 7.67 -19.48
CA ARG A 254 18.10 8.37 -18.19
C ARG A 254 19.50 8.95 -17.99
N LYS A 255 20.56 8.17 -18.26
CA LYS A 255 21.96 8.61 -18.11
C LYS A 255 22.35 9.76 -19.04
N LYS A 256 21.64 9.93 -20.16
CA LYS A 256 21.92 10.96 -21.18
C LYS A 256 20.94 12.15 -21.09
N LEU A 257 20.16 12.26 -20.01
CA LEU A 257 19.35 13.45 -19.75
C LEU A 257 20.25 14.68 -19.54
N PRO A 258 19.80 15.88 -19.95
CA PRO A 258 18.47 16.20 -20.48
C PRO A 258 18.30 15.98 -21.99
N LEU A 259 19.38 15.69 -22.74
CA LEU A 259 19.36 15.62 -24.21
C LEU A 259 18.47 14.51 -24.77
N SER A 260 18.27 13.43 -24.01
CA SER A 260 17.44 12.29 -24.37
C SER A 260 15.96 12.44 -24.00
N LEU A 261 15.53 13.56 -23.41
CA LEU A 261 14.21 13.69 -22.77
C LEU A 261 13.03 13.35 -23.70
N GLU A 262 13.00 13.92 -24.92
CA GLU A 262 11.92 13.67 -25.89
C GLU A 262 11.87 12.20 -26.34
N HIS A 263 13.04 11.59 -26.52
CA HIS A 263 13.17 10.18 -26.86
C HIS A 263 12.71 9.27 -25.70
N MET A 264 13.02 9.66 -24.45
CA MET A 264 12.58 8.95 -23.26
C MET A 264 11.07 9.00 -23.09
N LEU A 265 10.46 10.18 -23.26
CA LEU A 265 9.01 10.32 -23.24
C LEU A 265 8.35 9.44 -24.31
N THR A 266 8.82 9.55 -25.55
CA THR A 266 8.30 8.78 -26.69
C THR A 266 8.37 7.27 -26.41
N PHE A 267 9.50 6.80 -25.88
CA PHE A 267 9.70 5.39 -25.57
C PHE A 267 8.82 4.92 -24.41
N ILE A 268 8.67 5.71 -23.33
CA ILE A 268 7.78 5.37 -22.21
C ILE A 268 6.33 5.20 -22.69
N TYR A 269 5.82 6.13 -23.51
CA TYR A 269 4.46 6.03 -24.05
C TYR A 269 4.25 4.77 -24.90
N MET A 270 5.23 4.44 -25.74
CA MET A 270 5.20 3.24 -26.57
C MET A 270 5.26 1.95 -25.72
N ALA A 271 6.18 1.87 -24.77
CA ALA A 271 6.31 0.73 -23.88
C ALA A 271 5.06 0.55 -23.02
N HIS A 272 4.47 1.64 -22.52
CA HIS A 272 3.21 1.60 -21.77
C HIS A 272 2.06 1.04 -22.62
N ALA A 273 1.91 1.53 -23.86
CA ALA A 273 0.89 1.01 -24.78
C ALA A 273 1.09 -0.49 -25.05
N MET A 274 2.34 -0.93 -25.27
CA MET A 274 2.66 -2.34 -25.47
C MET A 274 2.31 -3.20 -24.24
N MET A 275 2.67 -2.74 -23.03
CA MET A 275 2.34 -3.45 -21.79
C MET A 275 0.83 -3.53 -21.54
N THR A 276 0.08 -2.47 -21.86
CA THR A 276 -1.39 -2.49 -21.77
C THR A 276 -2.00 -3.50 -22.74
N LEU A 277 -1.53 -3.54 -23.99
CA LEU A 277 -1.99 -4.53 -24.97
C LEU A 277 -1.68 -5.97 -24.54
N LEU A 278 -0.51 -6.23 -23.95
CA LEU A 278 -0.15 -7.55 -23.41
C LEU A 278 -0.99 -7.93 -22.19
N LEU A 279 -1.33 -6.97 -21.33
CA LEU A 279 -2.21 -7.20 -20.20
C LEU A 279 -3.60 -7.69 -20.64
N GLU A 280 -4.12 -7.15 -21.75
CA GLU A 280 -5.40 -7.56 -22.33
C GLU A 280 -5.29 -8.87 -23.13
N SER A 281 -4.24 -9.02 -23.92
CA SER A 281 -4.11 -10.12 -24.89
C SER A 281 -3.52 -11.40 -24.29
N VAL A 282 -2.68 -11.28 -23.26
CA VAL A 282 -1.91 -12.39 -22.67
C VAL A 282 -1.96 -12.29 -21.13
N PRO A 283 -3.14 -12.51 -20.53
CA PRO A 283 -3.36 -12.30 -19.10
C PRO A 283 -2.62 -13.29 -18.19
N GLN A 284 -2.04 -14.36 -18.76
CA GLN A 284 -1.23 -15.34 -18.01
C GLN A 284 -0.08 -14.69 -17.23
N PHE A 285 0.49 -13.59 -17.74
CA PHE A 285 1.58 -12.86 -17.10
C PHE A 285 1.13 -11.50 -16.54
N LYS A 286 -0.17 -11.36 -16.22
CA LYS A 286 -0.77 -10.08 -15.75
C LYS A 286 0.00 -9.43 -14.61
N GLU A 287 0.51 -10.21 -13.66
CA GLU A 287 1.27 -9.71 -12.52
C GLU A 287 2.54 -8.98 -12.97
N THR A 288 3.30 -9.61 -13.88
CA THR A 288 4.47 -9.00 -14.51
C THR A 288 4.10 -7.71 -15.25
N TRP A 289 3.04 -7.73 -16.07
CA TRP A 289 2.64 -6.57 -16.86
C TRP A 289 2.20 -5.39 -15.99
N ILE A 290 1.45 -5.65 -14.91
CA ILE A 290 0.99 -4.63 -13.96
C ILE A 290 2.19 -3.96 -13.27
N GLU A 291 3.19 -4.75 -12.84
CA GLU A 291 4.40 -4.18 -12.24
C GLU A 291 5.20 -3.33 -13.24
N CYS A 292 5.37 -3.80 -14.48
CA CYS A 292 6.01 -3.04 -15.55
C CYS A 292 5.31 -1.70 -15.82
N LEU A 293 3.96 -1.68 -15.78
CA LEU A 293 3.16 -0.46 -15.93
C LEU A 293 3.38 0.52 -14.77
N GLY A 294 3.49 0.00 -13.54
CA GLY A 294 3.89 0.80 -12.36
C GLY A 294 5.29 1.40 -12.50
N ASP A 295 6.26 0.62 -12.95
CA ASP A 295 7.64 1.07 -13.18
C ASP A 295 7.70 2.16 -14.27
N LEU A 296 7.03 1.95 -15.40
CA LEU A 296 6.95 2.94 -16.49
C LEU A 296 6.32 4.25 -16.03
N ALA A 297 5.25 4.19 -15.25
CA ALA A 297 4.63 5.37 -14.67
C ALA A 297 5.57 6.09 -13.69
N ARG A 298 6.35 5.35 -12.88
CA ARG A 298 7.40 5.94 -12.02
C ARG A 298 8.50 6.62 -12.81
N TYR A 299 8.98 6.03 -13.91
CA TYR A 299 9.96 6.68 -14.78
C TYR A 299 9.41 8.02 -15.31
N ARG A 300 8.15 8.03 -15.79
CA ARG A 300 7.50 9.24 -16.28
C ARG A 300 7.28 10.31 -15.19
N MET A 301 6.94 9.88 -13.98
CA MET A 301 6.86 10.74 -12.80
C MET A 301 8.22 11.35 -12.46
N ALA A 302 9.28 10.54 -12.49
CA ALA A 302 10.61 10.96 -12.04
C ALA A 302 11.31 11.94 -12.99
N ILE A 303 11.06 11.86 -14.30
CA ILE A 303 11.62 12.81 -15.28
C ILE A 303 10.86 14.14 -15.35
N GLU A 304 9.67 14.22 -14.76
CA GLU A 304 8.88 15.45 -14.70
C GLU A 304 9.39 16.36 -13.58
N GLU A 305 10.29 17.27 -13.92
CA GLU A 305 10.83 18.24 -12.97
C GLU A 305 10.06 19.56 -12.94
N VAL A 306 9.37 19.93 -14.03
CA VAL A 306 8.81 21.27 -14.25
C VAL A 306 7.30 21.33 -14.01
N ASP A 307 6.50 20.43 -14.59
CA ASP A 307 5.05 20.43 -14.36
C ASP A 307 4.67 19.52 -13.18
N MET A 308 4.52 20.15 -12.01
CA MET A 308 4.14 19.45 -10.78
C MET A 308 2.78 18.73 -10.87
N ARG A 309 1.87 19.17 -11.75
CA ARG A 309 0.58 18.50 -11.94
C ARG A 309 0.74 17.21 -12.72
N ASP A 310 1.52 17.23 -13.80
CA ASP A 310 1.86 16.01 -14.54
C ASP A 310 2.57 15.01 -13.63
N ARG A 311 3.50 15.49 -12.80
CA ARG A 311 4.16 14.65 -11.80
C ARG A 311 3.17 14.01 -10.84
N GLU A 312 2.20 14.77 -10.32
CA GLU A 312 1.15 14.25 -9.43
C GLU A 312 0.24 13.24 -10.14
N ILE A 313 -0.12 13.50 -11.41
CA ILE A 313 -0.89 12.56 -12.24
C ILE A 313 -0.14 11.23 -12.37
N TYR A 314 1.13 11.25 -12.75
CA TYR A 314 1.91 10.02 -12.90
C TYR A 314 2.25 9.35 -11.57
N THR A 315 2.32 10.11 -10.47
CA THR A 315 2.34 9.52 -9.12
C THR A 315 1.07 8.72 -8.85
N GLY A 316 -0.10 9.27 -9.22
CA GLY A 316 -1.39 8.59 -9.15
C GLY A 316 -1.46 7.33 -10.03
N VAL A 317 -0.99 7.42 -11.28
CA VAL A 317 -0.94 6.27 -12.21
C VAL A 317 -0.03 5.16 -11.68
N ALA A 318 1.16 5.52 -11.17
CA ALA A 318 2.08 4.55 -10.58
C ALA A 318 1.45 3.89 -9.33
N ARG A 319 0.81 4.69 -8.47
CA ARG A 319 0.13 4.19 -7.26
C ARG A 319 -0.98 3.21 -7.63
N TYR A 320 -1.83 3.54 -8.61
CA TYR A 320 -2.87 2.65 -9.10
C TYR A 320 -2.33 1.28 -9.52
N TRP A 321 -1.26 1.25 -10.33
CA TRP A 321 -0.68 -0.02 -10.77
C TRP A 321 -0.03 -0.82 -9.63
N TYR A 322 0.68 -0.17 -8.71
CA TYR A 322 1.25 -0.89 -7.56
C TYR A 322 0.22 -1.31 -6.53
N THR A 323 -0.87 -0.57 -6.34
CA THR A 323 -1.99 -1.04 -5.51
C THR A 323 -2.57 -2.32 -6.12
N LYS A 324 -2.80 -2.33 -7.44
CA LYS A 324 -3.27 -3.53 -8.15
C LYS A 324 -2.27 -4.69 -8.07
N ALA A 325 -0.97 -4.42 -8.14
CA ALA A 325 0.06 -5.43 -7.91
C ALA A 325 0.02 -5.96 -6.47
N ALA A 326 -0.17 -5.09 -5.49
CA ALA A 326 -0.27 -5.46 -4.08
C ALA A 326 -1.53 -6.27 -3.77
N ASP A 327 -2.63 -6.07 -4.50
CA ASP A 327 -3.84 -6.88 -4.35
C ASP A 327 -3.64 -8.31 -4.87
N LEU A 328 -2.89 -8.48 -5.96
CA LEU A 328 -2.55 -9.79 -6.50
C LEU A 328 -1.48 -10.50 -5.67
N ASN A 329 -0.50 -9.73 -5.16
CA ASN A 329 0.67 -10.23 -4.46
C ASN A 329 0.85 -9.54 -3.09
N PRO A 330 -0.12 -9.68 -2.17
CA PRO A 330 -0.16 -8.95 -0.89
C PRO A 330 1.01 -9.30 0.02
N ASP A 331 1.47 -10.55 -0.06
CA ASP A 331 2.55 -11.13 0.75
C ASP A 331 3.93 -10.54 0.43
N ILE A 332 4.07 -9.84 -0.70
CA ILE A 332 5.37 -9.39 -1.22
C ILE A 332 5.68 -7.97 -0.76
N GLY A 333 6.62 -7.84 0.17
CA GLY A 333 7.04 -6.55 0.72
C GLY A 333 7.61 -5.58 -0.31
N ARG A 334 8.17 -6.07 -1.42
CA ARG A 334 8.76 -5.22 -2.47
C ARG A 334 7.72 -4.28 -3.11
N VAL A 335 6.50 -4.75 -3.34
CA VAL A 335 5.43 -3.92 -3.91
C VAL A 335 4.99 -2.85 -2.89
N GLN A 336 4.93 -3.21 -1.62
CA GLN A 336 4.65 -2.27 -0.53
C GLN A 336 5.73 -1.19 -0.42
N HIS A 337 7.01 -1.54 -0.64
CA HIS A 337 8.11 -0.56 -0.70
C HIS A 337 7.90 0.47 -1.83
N HIS A 338 7.45 0.06 -3.00
CA HIS A 338 7.13 1.00 -4.09
C HIS A 338 6.00 1.97 -3.70
N LEU A 339 4.95 1.48 -3.03
CA LEU A 339 3.90 2.35 -2.47
C LEU A 339 4.45 3.33 -1.43
N ALA A 340 5.43 2.93 -0.62
CA ALA A 340 6.10 3.81 0.34
C ALA A 340 6.85 4.97 -0.33
N VAL A 341 7.51 4.72 -1.46
CA VAL A 341 8.18 5.77 -2.25
C VAL A 341 7.15 6.76 -2.81
N LEU A 342 6.00 6.26 -3.27
CA LEU A 342 4.91 7.04 -3.87
C LEU A 342 4.00 7.75 -2.85
N ALA A 343 4.13 7.43 -1.57
CA ALA A 343 3.34 8.06 -0.51
C ALA A 343 3.83 9.48 -0.15
N ARG A 344 4.95 9.97 -0.72
CA ARG A 344 5.40 11.35 -0.49
C ARG A 344 4.35 12.37 -0.94
N PRO A 345 4.14 13.47 -0.19
CA PRO A 345 4.83 13.89 1.05
C PRO A 345 4.19 13.37 2.35
N ASN A 346 3.30 12.37 2.31
CA ASN A 346 2.59 11.84 3.47
C ASN A 346 3.48 10.93 4.33
N VAL A 347 4.21 11.53 5.29
CA VAL A 347 5.22 10.81 6.10
C VAL A 347 4.65 9.65 6.94
N LEU A 348 3.41 9.75 7.41
CA LEU A 348 2.74 8.64 8.12
C LEU A 348 2.51 7.45 7.18
N GLN A 349 2.00 7.71 5.98
CA GLN A 349 1.76 6.66 4.99
C GLN A 349 3.07 6.07 4.46
N GLN A 350 4.13 6.88 4.33
CA GLN A 350 5.48 6.37 4.04
C GLN A 350 5.98 5.41 5.13
N LEU A 351 5.88 5.80 6.40
CA LEU A 351 6.24 4.93 7.53
C LEU A 351 5.45 3.62 7.50
N PHE A 352 4.13 3.71 7.28
CA PHE A 352 3.27 2.53 7.18
C PHE A 352 3.72 1.58 6.07
N TYR A 353 3.88 2.05 4.83
CA TYR A 353 4.24 1.15 3.73
C TYR A 353 5.68 0.63 3.82
N TYR A 354 6.65 1.43 4.27
CA TYR A 354 8.01 0.92 4.50
C TYR A 354 8.04 -0.12 5.62
N SER A 355 7.32 0.12 6.73
CA SER A 355 7.25 -0.85 7.82
C SER A 355 6.50 -2.11 7.40
N LYS A 356 5.38 -1.99 6.67
CA LYS A 356 4.66 -3.10 6.05
C LYS A 356 5.57 -3.92 5.14
N ALA A 357 6.38 -3.28 4.28
CA ALA A 357 7.34 -3.97 3.43
C ALA A 357 8.34 -4.85 4.21
N LEU A 358 8.69 -4.46 5.44
CA LEU A 358 9.62 -5.19 6.31
C LEU A 358 8.96 -6.30 7.13
N VAL A 359 7.65 -6.23 7.37
CA VAL A 359 6.91 -7.21 8.18
C VAL A 359 5.85 -7.99 7.38
N SER A 360 5.89 -7.87 6.06
CA SER A 360 5.15 -8.73 5.13
C SER A 360 5.62 -10.18 5.22
N VAL A 361 4.79 -11.11 4.73
CA VAL A 361 5.10 -12.54 4.68
C VAL A 361 6.41 -12.83 3.95
N GLN A 362 6.68 -12.10 2.87
CA GLN A 362 7.96 -12.06 2.17
C GLN A 362 8.57 -10.66 2.36
N PRO A 363 9.37 -10.44 3.42
CA PRO A 363 9.97 -9.15 3.72
C PRO A 363 10.88 -8.65 2.59
N PHE A 364 10.86 -7.34 2.34
CA PHE A 364 11.82 -6.68 1.45
C PHE A 364 12.87 -5.91 2.26
N THR A 365 13.97 -6.58 2.59
CA THR A 365 15.01 -6.07 3.49
C THR A 365 15.68 -4.78 2.99
N ASN A 366 15.76 -4.54 1.68
CA ASN A 366 16.26 -3.28 1.10
C ASN A 366 15.44 -2.05 1.54
N ALA A 367 14.21 -2.24 2.03
CA ALA A 367 13.44 -1.17 2.65
C ALA A 367 14.12 -0.59 3.90
N ARG A 368 15.01 -1.35 4.58
CA ARG A 368 15.77 -0.86 5.74
C ARG A 368 16.68 0.33 5.42
N GLU A 369 17.31 0.31 4.26
CA GLU A 369 18.11 1.45 3.77
C GLU A 369 17.21 2.56 3.24
N SER A 370 16.15 2.20 2.51
CA SER A 370 15.26 3.17 1.87
C SER A 370 14.49 4.03 2.89
N ILE A 371 14.03 3.44 3.99
CA ILE A 371 13.28 4.16 5.04
C ILE A 371 14.17 5.21 5.76
N LEU A 372 15.50 5.09 5.72
CA LEU A 372 16.39 6.12 6.26
C LEU A 372 16.29 7.44 5.50
N LEU A 373 15.79 7.44 4.25
CA LEU A 373 15.49 8.67 3.52
C LEU A 373 14.31 9.44 4.14
N LEU A 374 13.41 8.75 4.85
CA LEU A 374 12.34 9.35 5.64
C LEU A 374 12.87 9.85 6.98
N PHE A 375 13.62 9.02 7.71
CA PHE A 375 14.07 9.36 9.06
C PHE A 375 15.23 10.36 9.10
N GLY A 376 16.20 10.25 8.19
CA GLY A 376 17.41 11.07 8.18
C GLY A 376 17.14 12.57 8.30
N PRO A 377 16.26 13.16 7.47
CA PRO A 377 15.89 14.58 7.60
C PRO A 377 15.20 14.95 8.92
N LEU A 378 14.46 14.03 9.55
CA LEU A 378 13.71 14.27 10.79
C LEU A 378 14.61 14.17 12.02
N LEU A 379 15.61 13.29 11.97
CA LEU A 379 16.55 13.01 13.06
C LEU A 379 17.81 13.88 13.00
N ASP A 380 18.04 14.60 11.91
CA ASP A 380 19.17 15.52 11.74
C ASP A 380 19.00 16.78 12.61
N PRO A 381 19.86 17.01 13.63
CA PRO A 381 19.77 18.19 14.49
C PRO A 381 19.89 19.50 13.71
N ALA A 382 20.62 19.52 12.58
CA ALA A 382 20.78 20.70 11.74
C ALA A 382 19.46 21.11 11.04
N LYS A 383 18.51 20.18 10.91
CA LYS A 383 17.19 20.40 10.27
C LYS A 383 16.05 20.57 11.28
N ALA A 384 16.35 20.64 12.57
CA ALA A 384 15.34 20.74 13.62
C ALA A 384 14.38 21.93 13.44
N ALA A 385 14.85 23.05 12.87
CA ALA A 385 14.02 24.23 12.61
C ALA A 385 13.07 24.09 11.41
N THR A 386 13.37 23.18 10.47
CA THR A 386 12.66 23.05 9.19
C THR A 386 11.99 21.69 8.99
N LYS A 387 12.12 20.76 9.95
CA LYS A 387 11.57 19.41 9.84
C LYS A 387 10.04 19.36 9.87
N TYR A 388 9.39 20.37 10.46
CA TYR A 388 7.93 20.46 10.49
C TYR A 388 7.43 21.27 9.29
N SER A 389 6.81 20.57 8.34
CA SER A 389 6.12 21.22 7.23
C SER A 389 4.91 22.01 7.74
N ARG A 390 4.69 23.21 7.21
CA ARG A 390 3.45 23.97 7.47
C ARG A 390 2.18 23.28 6.98
N TYR A 391 2.34 22.31 6.07
CA TYR A 391 1.25 21.64 5.37
C TYR A 391 0.92 20.26 5.91
N TYR A 392 1.78 19.70 6.78
CA TYR A 392 1.60 18.36 7.31
C TYR A 392 1.45 18.39 8.84
N PRO A 393 0.53 17.62 9.44
CA PRO A 393 0.30 17.67 10.89
C PRO A 393 1.56 17.37 11.71
N GLN A 394 1.91 18.27 12.62
CA GLN A 394 3.08 18.16 13.47
C GLN A 394 3.05 16.88 14.32
N VAL A 395 1.90 16.54 14.90
CA VAL A 395 1.69 15.33 15.71
C VAL A 395 2.05 14.04 14.96
N LEU A 396 1.72 13.95 13.67
CA LEU A 396 2.08 12.80 12.84
C LEU A 396 3.58 12.77 12.52
N THR A 397 4.20 13.94 12.37
CA THR A 397 5.66 14.03 12.18
C THR A 397 6.40 13.57 13.44
N ILE A 398 5.92 13.94 14.63
CA ILE A 398 6.47 13.50 15.92
C ILE A 398 6.34 11.99 16.08
N PHE A 399 5.20 11.41 15.69
CA PHE A 399 5.00 9.96 15.67
C PHE A 399 6.03 9.24 14.80
N VAL A 400 6.26 9.76 13.59
CA VAL A 400 7.26 9.21 12.65
C VAL A 400 8.68 9.38 13.19
N GLU A 401 8.98 10.50 13.86
CA GLU A 401 10.26 10.74 14.51
C GLU A 401 10.52 9.74 15.65
N ALA A 402 9.51 9.46 16.49
CA ALA A 402 9.60 8.45 17.55
C ALA A 402 9.90 7.05 16.97
N HIS A 403 9.23 6.69 15.87
CA HIS A 403 9.52 5.44 15.15
C HIS A 403 10.91 5.44 14.53
N GLY A 404 11.43 6.58 14.06
CA GLY A 404 12.80 6.71 13.58
C GLY A 404 13.84 6.42 14.65
N ILE A 405 13.65 6.93 15.87
CA ILE A 405 14.52 6.63 17.02
C ILE A 405 14.47 5.15 17.36
N LEU A 406 13.27 4.56 17.42
CA LEU A 406 13.08 3.14 17.72
C LEU A 406 13.70 2.24 16.64
N PHE A 407 13.45 2.53 15.37
CA PHE A 407 13.96 1.80 14.21
C PHE A 407 15.49 1.81 14.13
N THR A 408 16.08 2.98 14.37
CA THR A 408 17.55 3.13 14.35
C THR A 408 18.21 2.77 15.69
N ARG A 409 17.41 2.28 16.66
CA ARG A 409 17.84 1.89 18.00
C ARG A 409 18.68 2.99 18.70
N GLN A 410 18.23 4.24 18.55
CA GLN A 410 18.86 5.43 19.11
C GLN A 410 18.48 5.65 20.59
N ASP A 411 18.49 6.90 21.07
CA ASP A 411 18.41 7.18 22.49
C ASP A 411 16.99 7.06 23.07
N ILE A 412 16.89 6.31 24.17
CA ILE A 412 15.62 6.02 24.86
C ILE A 412 14.98 7.31 25.40
N PRO A 413 15.70 8.25 26.03
CA PRO A 413 15.09 9.49 26.54
C PRO A 413 14.40 10.32 25.45
N THR A 414 14.98 10.43 24.25
CA THR A 414 14.36 11.12 23.12
C THR A 414 13.14 10.39 22.61
N PHE A 415 13.20 9.06 22.50
CA PHE A 415 12.02 8.25 22.17
C PHE A 415 10.88 8.53 23.16
N LEU A 416 11.15 8.47 24.48
CA LEU A 416 10.14 8.71 25.51
C LEU A 416 9.57 10.12 25.44
N ARG A 417 10.42 11.14 25.24
CA ARG A 417 9.98 12.53 25.07
C ARG A 417 9.07 12.70 23.84
N LEU A 418 9.44 12.13 22.70
CA LEU A 418 8.63 12.19 21.48
C LEU A 418 7.32 11.41 21.63
N GLY A 419 7.37 10.25 22.28
CA GLY A 419 6.20 9.43 22.60
C GLY A 419 5.20 10.18 23.49
N ASP A 420 5.66 10.78 24.59
CA ASP A 420 4.81 11.58 25.49
C ASP A 420 4.20 12.79 24.77
N GLU A 421 4.99 13.49 23.96
CA GLU A 421 4.53 14.63 23.17
C GLU A 421 3.43 14.21 22.19
N PHE A 422 3.65 13.14 21.42
CA PHE A 422 2.64 12.58 20.50
C PHE A 422 1.36 12.17 21.25
N LEU A 423 1.49 11.39 22.32
CA LEU A 423 0.36 10.90 23.10
C LEU A 423 -0.46 12.03 23.72
N SER A 424 0.19 13.14 24.10
CA SER A 424 -0.51 14.32 24.64
C SER A 424 -1.37 15.06 23.62
N GLN A 425 -1.06 14.92 22.32
CA GLN A 425 -1.74 15.62 21.24
C GLN A 425 -2.69 14.74 20.42
N LEU A 426 -2.57 13.42 20.51
CA LEU A 426 -3.29 12.45 19.68
C LEU A 426 -4.82 12.61 19.76
N ASP A 427 -5.38 12.72 20.96
CA ASP A 427 -6.83 12.87 21.15
C ASP A 427 -7.38 14.11 20.43
N ARG A 428 -6.73 15.26 20.65
CA ARG A 428 -7.08 16.53 19.99
C ARG A 428 -6.97 16.40 18.47
N HIS A 429 -5.92 15.75 17.98
CA HIS A 429 -5.72 15.53 16.54
C HIS A 429 -6.84 14.69 15.94
N ALA A 430 -7.17 13.56 16.56
CA ALA A 430 -8.26 12.68 16.11
C ALA A 430 -9.59 13.43 16.02
N GLY A 431 -9.92 14.23 17.04
CA GLY A 431 -11.12 15.07 17.04
C GLY A 431 -11.12 16.16 15.96
N MET A 432 -9.95 16.72 15.64
CA MET A 432 -9.81 17.79 14.65
C MET A 432 -9.93 17.27 13.20
N VAL A 433 -9.34 16.13 12.89
CA VAL A 433 -9.33 15.58 11.51
C VAL A 433 -10.55 14.71 11.20
N GLY A 434 -11.30 14.28 12.22
CA GLY A 434 -12.59 13.60 12.07
C GLY A 434 -12.50 12.35 11.18
N PRO A 435 -13.26 12.26 10.07
CA PRO A 435 -13.24 11.10 9.17
C PRO A 435 -11.86 10.68 8.66
N LEU A 436 -10.93 11.63 8.47
CA LEU A 436 -9.56 11.32 8.04
C LEU A 436 -8.79 10.47 9.07
N PHE A 437 -9.21 10.50 10.34
CA PHE A 437 -8.59 9.70 11.40
C PHE A 437 -8.80 8.20 11.20
N ARG A 438 -9.81 7.78 10.43
CA ARG A 438 -10.09 6.36 10.17
C ARG A 438 -8.91 5.66 9.52
N GLU A 439 -8.38 6.28 8.47
CA GLU A 439 -7.21 5.79 7.75
C GLU A 439 -5.93 6.06 8.56
N GLN A 440 -5.75 7.28 9.09
CA GLN A 440 -4.56 7.63 9.87
C GLN A 440 -4.38 6.75 11.10
N GLY A 441 -5.47 6.42 11.80
CA GLY A 441 -5.47 5.54 12.96
C GLY A 441 -5.03 4.12 12.61
N VAL A 442 -5.42 3.60 11.44
CA VAL A 442 -4.93 2.31 10.94
C VAL A 442 -3.42 2.37 10.66
N TYR A 443 -2.93 3.41 9.99
CA TYR A 443 -1.50 3.58 9.75
C TYR A 443 -0.70 3.72 11.04
N ILE A 444 -1.21 4.44 12.04
CA ILE A 444 -0.61 4.58 13.38
C ILE A 444 -0.50 3.20 14.05
N MET A 445 -1.61 2.46 14.14
CA MET A 445 -1.62 1.18 14.84
C MET A 445 -0.81 0.11 14.12
N ALA A 446 -0.89 0.03 12.79
CA ALA A 446 -0.08 -0.90 12.01
C ALA A 446 1.43 -0.62 12.11
N SER A 447 1.84 0.66 12.12
CA SER A 447 3.25 1.03 12.31
C SER A 447 3.75 0.67 13.72
N ASN A 448 2.91 0.89 14.74
CA ASN A 448 3.19 0.45 16.11
C ASN A 448 3.38 -1.07 16.20
N TYR A 449 2.57 -1.84 15.46
CA TYR A 449 2.68 -3.30 15.43
C TYR A 449 3.89 -3.80 14.65
N ALA A 450 4.26 -3.13 13.56
CA ALA A 450 5.53 -3.38 12.89
C ALA A 450 6.72 -3.11 13.82
N ALA A 451 6.63 -2.12 14.71
CA ALA A 451 7.63 -1.85 15.73
C ALA A 451 7.69 -2.93 16.84
N ILE A 452 6.57 -3.55 17.21
CA ILE A 452 6.55 -4.75 18.08
C ILE A 452 7.25 -5.94 17.41
N PHE A 453 7.23 -6.00 16.09
CA PHE A 453 8.01 -6.96 15.30
C PHE A 453 9.45 -6.47 15.04
N ASP A 454 9.85 -5.36 15.68
CA ASP A 454 11.14 -4.70 15.53
C ASP A 454 11.52 -4.46 14.06
N PHE A 455 10.50 -4.17 13.26
CA PHE A 455 10.58 -3.95 11.81
C PHE A 455 11.32 -5.09 11.09
N GLY A 456 11.16 -6.34 11.57
CA GLY A 456 11.83 -7.51 11.00
C GLY A 456 13.36 -7.43 11.11
N HIS A 457 13.90 -6.95 12.24
CA HIS A 457 15.34 -6.99 12.49
C HIS A 457 15.85 -8.44 12.57
N ASP A 458 17.12 -8.68 12.28
CA ASP A 458 17.70 -10.03 12.19
C ASP A 458 17.61 -10.83 13.50
N ASP A 459 17.58 -10.15 14.66
CA ASP A 459 17.42 -10.72 16.00
C ASP A 459 15.96 -10.65 16.52
N ALA A 460 14.99 -10.29 15.66
CA ALA A 460 13.58 -10.14 16.05
C ALA A 460 12.87 -11.50 16.19
N GLU A 461 12.64 -11.92 17.43
CA GLU A 461 12.04 -13.22 17.74
C GLU A 461 10.59 -13.35 17.26
N ILE A 462 9.77 -12.31 17.42
CA ILE A 462 8.35 -12.36 17.02
C ILE A 462 8.22 -12.56 15.51
N ALA A 463 9.00 -11.83 14.71
CA ALA A 463 8.99 -11.97 13.26
C ALA A 463 9.37 -13.39 12.83
N ALA A 464 10.41 -13.97 13.45
CA ALA A 464 10.84 -15.33 13.16
C ALA A 464 9.78 -16.40 13.47
N ILE A 465 8.89 -16.18 14.44
CA ILE A 465 7.79 -17.11 14.76
C ILE A 465 6.73 -17.09 13.66
N PHE A 466 6.34 -15.90 13.19
CA PHE A 466 5.29 -15.76 12.16
C PHE A 466 5.76 -16.06 10.74
N ASN A 467 7.07 -16.05 10.47
CA ASN A 467 7.63 -16.33 9.14
C ASN A 467 7.75 -17.83 8.83
N GLN A 468 7.33 -18.72 9.73
CA GLN A 468 7.42 -20.17 9.54
C GLN A 468 6.21 -20.74 8.78
N ALA A 469 6.51 -21.44 7.69
CA ALA A 469 5.62 -22.27 6.85
C ALA A 469 4.43 -21.57 6.13
N GLU A 470 3.93 -22.27 5.10
CA GLU A 470 2.65 -21.98 4.46
C GLU A 470 1.52 -22.31 5.44
N LEU A 471 0.66 -21.33 5.75
CA LEU A 471 -0.47 -21.51 6.65
C LEU A 471 -1.65 -22.13 5.89
N SER A 472 -1.90 -23.42 6.12
CA SER A 472 -3.16 -24.05 5.70
C SER A 472 -4.28 -23.78 6.72
N GLN A 473 -5.54 -24.02 6.31
CA GLN A 473 -6.68 -23.92 7.23
C GLN A 473 -6.60 -24.96 8.36
N GLU A 474 -6.14 -26.18 8.08
CA GLU A 474 -5.90 -27.19 9.12
C GLU A 474 -4.82 -26.72 10.10
N THR A 475 -3.73 -26.16 9.58
CA THR A 475 -2.63 -25.62 10.40
C THR A 475 -3.12 -24.52 11.35
N LYS A 476 -4.00 -23.63 10.87
CA LYS A 476 -4.60 -22.58 11.71
C LYS A 476 -5.46 -23.16 12.84
N LEU A 477 -6.26 -24.20 12.56
CA LEU A 477 -7.06 -24.86 13.59
C LEU A 477 -6.19 -25.55 14.65
N GLU A 478 -5.11 -26.21 14.23
CA GLU A 478 -4.13 -26.79 15.16
C GLU A 478 -3.42 -25.75 16.02
N ILE A 479 -3.03 -24.61 15.44
CA ILE A 479 -2.45 -23.48 16.17
C ILE A 479 -3.44 -22.99 17.23
N LEU A 480 -4.71 -22.81 16.85
CA LEU A 480 -5.74 -22.33 17.74
C LEU A 480 -6.02 -23.33 18.90
N ASP A 481 -6.08 -24.63 18.62
CA ASP A 481 -6.26 -25.66 19.64
C ASP A 481 -5.10 -25.67 20.66
N LYS A 482 -3.86 -25.62 20.17
CA LYS A 482 -2.65 -25.50 21.02
C LYS A 482 -2.69 -24.24 21.88
N ALA A 483 -3.13 -23.12 21.31
CA ALA A 483 -3.27 -21.87 22.05
C ALA A 483 -4.33 -21.98 23.16
N TYR A 484 -5.50 -22.56 22.87
CA TYR A 484 -6.52 -22.79 23.90
C TYR A 484 -5.99 -23.64 25.06
N HIS A 485 -5.25 -24.72 24.75
CA HIS A 485 -4.62 -25.54 25.77
C HIS A 485 -3.57 -24.78 26.59
N TYR A 486 -2.75 -23.95 25.96
CA TYR A 486 -1.75 -23.15 26.66
C TYR A 486 -2.39 -22.16 27.66
N TRP A 487 -3.45 -21.48 27.25
CA TRP A 487 -4.07 -20.41 28.05
C TRP A 487 -4.99 -20.91 29.18
N GLN A 488 -5.18 -22.23 29.34
CA GLN A 488 -5.87 -22.79 30.51
C GLN A 488 -5.10 -22.59 31.83
N SER A 489 -3.80 -22.30 31.77
CA SER A 489 -2.97 -22.05 32.94
C SER A 489 -2.02 -20.88 32.67
N PRO A 490 -2.55 -19.65 32.54
CA PRO A 490 -1.76 -18.50 32.18
C PRO A 490 -0.82 -18.10 33.32
N SER A 491 0.32 -17.50 32.96
CA SER A 491 1.28 -16.98 33.93
C SER A 491 1.28 -15.45 33.87
N CYS A 492 1.15 -14.79 35.02
CA CYS A 492 1.11 -13.33 35.09
C CYS A 492 2.53 -12.77 34.93
N ARG A 493 3.02 -12.78 33.68
CA ARG A 493 4.35 -12.29 33.31
C ARG A 493 4.31 -11.71 31.90
N GLN A 494 5.18 -10.73 31.65
CA GLN A 494 5.50 -10.30 30.30
C GLN A 494 7.01 -10.45 30.08
N ILE A 495 7.37 -11.20 29.04
CA ILE A 495 8.76 -11.44 28.67
C ILE A 495 9.37 -10.12 28.20
N GLY A 496 10.48 -9.72 28.80
CA GLY A 496 11.21 -8.51 28.41
C GLY A 496 10.63 -7.20 28.94
N ILE A 497 9.60 -7.22 29.79
CA ILE A 497 9.03 -5.98 30.35
C ILE A 497 10.06 -5.14 31.12
N ASP A 498 10.96 -5.79 31.85
CA ASP A 498 12.02 -5.12 32.62
C ASP A 498 13.07 -4.43 31.72
N LEU A 499 13.21 -4.89 30.47
CA LEU A 499 14.25 -4.42 29.55
C LEU A 499 14.03 -2.96 29.14
N ARG A 500 12.78 -2.46 29.13
CA ARG A 500 12.52 -1.04 28.80
C ARG A 500 13.09 -0.07 29.83
N ALA A 501 13.37 -0.54 31.05
CA ALA A 501 13.99 0.24 32.12
C ALA A 501 15.53 0.11 32.14
N SER A 502 16.13 -0.35 31.05
CA SER A 502 17.59 -0.44 30.89
C SER A 502 18.28 0.89 31.22
N LYS A 503 19.44 0.79 31.86
CA LYS A 503 20.27 1.97 32.22
C LYS A 503 21.03 2.52 31.01
N ASP A 504 21.05 1.77 29.92
CA ASP A 504 21.72 2.20 28.70
C ASP A 504 20.96 3.37 28.08
N ALA A 505 21.71 4.33 27.57
CA ALA A 505 21.12 5.48 26.90
C ALA A 505 20.51 5.09 25.54
N LYS A 506 20.93 3.97 24.94
CA LYS A 506 20.53 3.50 23.61
C LYS A 506 19.91 2.10 23.69
N ILE A 507 19.14 1.77 22.66
CA ILE A 507 18.54 0.45 22.50
C ILE A 507 19.59 -0.51 21.96
N SER A 508 19.89 -1.58 22.70
CA SER A 508 20.99 -2.50 22.41
C SER A 508 20.52 -3.85 21.85
N SER A 509 19.24 -4.20 22.02
CA SER A 509 18.69 -5.49 21.60
C SER A 509 17.27 -5.39 21.08
N SER A 510 16.84 -6.40 20.31
CA SER A 510 15.43 -6.52 19.92
C SER A 510 14.50 -6.60 21.13
N GLY A 511 14.89 -7.30 22.21
CA GLY A 511 14.08 -7.38 23.43
C GLY A 511 13.75 -6.02 24.06
N GLU A 512 14.71 -5.11 24.10
CA GLU A 512 14.49 -3.72 24.56
C GLU A 512 13.60 -2.94 23.60
N ALA A 513 13.85 -3.05 22.28
CA ALA A 513 13.05 -2.40 21.24
C ALA A 513 11.58 -2.84 21.31
N VAL A 514 11.32 -4.15 21.35
CA VAL A 514 9.98 -4.74 21.45
C VAL A 514 9.27 -4.31 22.74
N SER A 515 10.00 -4.25 23.87
CA SER A 515 9.42 -3.82 25.14
C SER A 515 8.99 -2.35 25.10
N LEU A 516 9.82 -1.45 24.56
CA LEU A 516 9.47 -0.03 24.35
C LEU A 516 8.34 0.14 23.33
N ALA A 517 8.38 -0.62 22.22
CA ALA A 517 7.36 -0.63 21.18
C ALA A 517 5.99 -1.06 21.72
N SER A 518 5.93 -2.15 22.50
CA SER A 518 4.70 -2.64 23.13
C SER A 518 4.10 -1.57 24.05
N HIS A 519 4.94 -0.97 24.91
CA HIS A 519 4.50 0.09 25.81
C HIS A 519 3.87 1.25 25.04
N PHE A 520 4.54 1.71 23.98
CA PHE A 520 4.09 2.81 23.17
C PHE A 520 2.82 2.48 22.36
N ALA A 521 2.78 1.30 21.73
CA ALA A 521 1.66 0.82 20.94
C ALA A 521 0.37 0.77 21.77
N PHE A 522 0.43 0.17 22.95
CA PHE A 522 -0.77 -0.02 23.77
C PHE A 522 -1.13 1.21 24.61
N THR A 523 -0.16 2.08 24.93
CA THR A 523 -0.48 3.43 25.44
C THR A 523 -1.16 4.29 24.34
N THR A 524 -0.78 4.13 23.08
CA THR A 524 -1.45 4.77 21.93
C THR A 524 -2.88 4.25 21.79
N LEU A 525 -3.07 2.93 21.86
CA LEU A 525 -4.39 2.31 21.82
C LEU A 525 -5.27 2.78 23.00
N ASP A 526 -4.70 2.92 24.20
CA ASP A 526 -5.41 3.44 25.38
C ASP A 526 -6.02 4.82 25.13
N VAL A 527 -5.25 5.74 24.51
CA VAL A 527 -5.73 7.08 24.13
C VAL A 527 -6.85 7.01 23.10
N ILE A 528 -6.71 6.15 22.09
CA ILE A 528 -7.73 5.98 21.03
C ILE A 528 -9.03 5.44 21.63
N LEU A 529 -8.96 4.45 22.51
CA LEU A 529 -10.12 3.82 23.15
C LEU A 529 -10.83 4.75 24.17
N ASP A 530 -10.17 5.81 24.66
CA ASP A 530 -10.79 6.80 25.56
C ASP A 530 -11.85 7.65 24.82
N ARG A 531 -11.82 7.69 23.48
CA ARG A 531 -12.80 8.39 22.64
C ARG A 531 -14.09 7.59 22.45
N LEU A 532 -14.79 7.32 23.55
CA LEU A 532 -16.02 6.53 23.54
C LEU A 532 -17.08 7.12 22.60
N GLY A 533 -17.62 6.28 21.70
CA GLY A 533 -18.63 6.66 20.72
C GLY A 533 -18.10 7.36 19.46
N ASP A 534 -16.80 7.68 19.38
CA ASP A 534 -16.20 8.23 18.16
C ASP A 534 -16.06 7.13 17.10
N ARG A 535 -16.91 7.17 16.08
CA ARG A 535 -16.89 6.15 15.02
C ARG A 535 -15.63 6.19 14.17
N ASN A 536 -14.86 7.28 14.22
CA ASN A 536 -13.64 7.41 13.43
C ASN A 536 -12.47 6.59 14.02
N THR A 537 -12.56 6.14 15.27
CA THR A 537 -11.54 5.28 15.89
C THR A 537 -11.76 3.80 15.60
N LEU A 538 -12.97 3.38 15.22
CA LEU A 538 -13.32 1.97 15.01
C LEU A 538 -12.35 1.21 14.08
N PRO A 539 -11.89 1.74 12.93
CA PRO A 539 -10.97 1.01 12.06
C PRO A 539 -9.65 0.66 12.76
N SER A 540 -9.10 1.61 13.53
CA SER A 540 -7.88 1.37 14.31
C SER A 540 -8.09 0.37 15.45
N VAL A 541 -9.27 0.38 16.08
CA VAL A 541 -9.64 -0.61 17.10
C VAL A 541 -9.86 -1.99 16.50
N HIS A 542 -10.47 -2.08 15.31
CA HIS A 542 -10.63 -3.33 14.56
C HIS A 542 -9.28 -3.97 14.26
N VAL A 543 -8.34 -3.20 13.69
CA VAL A 543 -6.96 -3.66 13.44
C VAL A 543 -6.26 -4.10 14.73
N SER A 544 -6.51 -3.40 15.84
CA SER A 544 -5.94 -3.75 17.14
C SER A 544 -6.47 -5.07 17.70
N LEU A 545 -7.79 -5.30 17.61
CA LEU A 545 -8.42 -6.55 18.00
C LEU A 545 -7.97 -7.71 17.09
N ALA A 546 -7.83 -7.47 15.79
CA ALA A 546 -7.32 -8.44 14.83
C ALA A 546 -5.87 -8.85 15.17
N PHE A 547 -5.02 -7.88 15.48
CA PHE A 547 -3.65 -8.11 15.91
C PHE A 547 -3.59 -8.93 17.21
N LEU A 548 -4.36 -8.53 18.23
CA LEU A 548 -4.42 -9.25 19.52
C LEU A 548 -4.94 -10.68 19.36
N TRP A 549 -5.95 -10.89 18.52
CA TRP A 549 -6.45 -12.23 18.19
C TRP A 549 -5.36 -13.09 17.54
N CYS A 550 -4.64 -12.54 16.57
CA CYS A 550 -3.54 -13.24 15.90
C CYS A 550 -2.40 -13.61 16.87
N LEU A 551 -2.05 -12.69 17.79
CA LEU A 551 -1.02 -12.95 18.80
C LEU A 551 -1.49 -13.93 19.86
N ALA A 552 -2.77 -13.90 20.28
CA ALA A 552 -3.30 -14.85 21.25
C ALA A 552 -3.19 -16.31 20.78
N MET A 553 -3.28 -16.54 19.46
CA MET A 553 -3.02 -17.84 18.82
C MET A 553 -1.54 -18.26 18.86
N VAL A 554 -0.61 -17.35 19.17
CA VAL A 554 0.83 -17.59 19.21
C VAL A 554 1.36 -17.15 20.59
N PRO A 555 1.26 -18.00 21.63
CA PRO A 555 1.53 -17.60 23.01
C PRO A 555 2.92 -16.99 23.25
N GLU A 556 3.94 -17.45 22.54
CA GLU A 556 5.31 -16.92 22.58
C GLU A 556 5.37 -15.43 22.23
N SER A 557 4.49 -14.99 21.32
CA SER A 557 4.38 -13.58 20.89
C SER A 557 3.52 -12.78 21.86
N MET A 558 2.34 -13.31 22.25
CA MET A 558 1.43 -12.64 23.19
C MET A 558 2.07 -12.39 24.57
N ASN A 559 2.88 -13.34 25.05
CA ASN A 559 3.61 -13.22 26.32
C ASN A 559 4.60 -12.04 26.34
N ARG A 560 4.93 -11.41 25.21
CA ARG A 560 5.81 -10.23 25.14
C ARG A 560 5.06 -8.91 25.25
N ILE A 561 3.73 -8.92 25.14
CA ILE A 561 2.93 -7.69 25.03
C ILE A 561 1.73 -7.62 25.99
N GLN A 562 1.25 -8.75 26.50
CA GLN A 562 -0.06 -8.87 27.15
C GLN A 562 -0.29 -7.96 28.36
N ALA A 563 0.76 -7.55 29.08
CA ALA A 563 0.64 -6.69 30.25
C ALA A 563 0.34 -5.25 29.86
N ASP A 564 0.84 -4.79 28.71
CA ASP A 564 0.65 -3.42 28.23
C ASP A 564 -0.72 -3.20 27.59
N VAL A 565 -1.40 -4.27 27.16
CA VAL A 565 -2.72 -4.20 26.50
C VAL A 565 -3.76 -3.63 27.48
N PRO A 566 -4.52 -2.58 27.12
CA PRO A 566 -5.48 -1.94 28.01
C PRO A 566 -6.81 -2.72 28.04
N TRP A 567 -6.80 -3.94 28.61
CA TRP A 567 -7.94 -4.87 28.61
C TRP A 567 -9.24 -4.27 29.17
N ASP A 568 -9.17 -3.55 30.29
CA ASP A 568 -10.33 -2.88 30.89
C ASP A 568 -10.95 -1.84 29.95
N ARG A 569 -10.09 -1.08 29.26
CA ARG A 569 -10.55 -0.05 28.33
C ARG A 569 -11.09 -0.65 27.06
N LEU A 570 -10.49 -1.74 26.57
CA LEU A 570 -11.02 -2.52 25.46
C LEU A 570 -12.42 -3.05 25.78
N ALA A 571 -12.61 -3.66 26.95
CA ALA A 571 -13.92 -4.14 27.41
C ALA A 571 -14.93 -2.99 27.47
N THR A 572 -14.55 -1.85 28.06
CA THR A 572 -15.39 -0.65 28.15
C THR A 572 -15.79 -0.14 26.77
N TYR A 573 -14.84 -0.03 25.84
CA TYR A 573 -15.09 0.42 24.47
C TYR A 573 -16.02 -0.53 23.72
N MET A 574 -15.77 -1.85 23.76
CA MET A 574 -16.63 -2.84 23.11
C MET A 574 -18.04 -2.83 23.66
N ASN A 575 -18.23 -2.60 24.97
CA ASN A 575 -19.55 -2.46 25.56
C ASN A 575 -20.34 -1.26 25.01
N THR A 576 -19.66 -0.20 24.53
CA THR A 576 -20.34 0.92 23.85
C THR A 576 -20.84 0.57 22.45
N LEU A 577 -20.31 -0.49 21.85
CA LEU A 577 -20.71 -0.99 20.54
C LEU A 577 -21.95 -1.88 20.60
N ILE A 578 -22.26 -2.45 21.78
CA ILE A 578 -23.42 -3.30 21.99
C ILE A 578 -24.66 -2.43 22.19
N THR A 579 -25.57 -2.50 21.23
CA THR A 579 -26.89 -1.87 21.28
C THR A 579 -27.98 -2.90 21.51
N PRO A 580 -29.20 -2.51 21.93
CA PRO A 580 -30.30 -3.46 22.14
C PRO A 580 -30.63 -4.30 20.90
N ASP A 581 -30.47 -3.72 19.71
CA ASP A 581 -30.68 -4.33 18.39
C ASP A 581 -29.48 -5.12 17.85
N THR A 582 -28.34 -5.14 18.56
CA THR A 582 -27.19 -5.96 18.18
C THR A 582 -27.55 -7.45 18.28
N ASP A 583 -27.43 -8.19 17.17
CA ASP A 583 -27.60 -9.64 17.13
C ASP A 583 -26.37 -10.36 17.70
N MET A 584 -26.46 -10.81 18.95
CA MET A 584 -25.38 -11.53 19.61
C MET A 584 -25.20 -12.94 19.09
N SER A 585 -26.23 -13.56 18.50
CA SER A 585 -26.14 -14.95 18.02
C SER A 585 -25.14 -15.09 16.87
N GLU A 586 -25.06 -14.07 16.02
CA GLU A 586 -24.06 -13.99 14.95
C GLU A 586 -22.67 -13.65 15.45
N ILE A 587 -22.56 -12.86 16.53
CA ILE A 587 -21.27 -12.46 17.13
C ILE A 587 -20.63 -13.63 17.88
N GLU A 588 -21.46 -14.45 18.55
CA GLU A 588 -21.02 -15.63 19.30
C GLU A 588 -20.62 -16.81 18.37
N ASN A 589 -21.02 -16.73 17.10
CA ASN A 589 -20.68 -17.72 16.08
C ASN A 589 -19.16 -17.95 15.97
N ALA A 590 -18.77 -19.19 15.69
CA ALA A 590 -17.39 -19.56 15.42
C ALA A 590 -16.89 -19.05 14.05
N GLU A 591 -17.81 -18.85 13.09
CA GLU A 591 -17.46 -18.42 11.74
C GLU A 591 -17.14 -16.92 11.68
N PHE A 592 -16.19 -16.56 10.80
CA PHE A 592 -15.80 -15.17 10.58
C PHE A 592 -16.94 -14.37 9.95
N PRO A 593 -17.28 -13.17 10.47
CA PRO A 593 -18.39 -12.38 9.96
C PRO A 593 -18.05 -11.70 8.61
N ALA A 594 -18.47 -12.36 7.54
CA ALA A 594 -18.38 -11.90 6.14
C ALA A 594 -19.65 -12.29 5.37
N GLN A 595 -20.80 -11.77 5.82
CA GLN A 595 -22.10 -12.12 5.26
C GLN A 595 -22.37 -11.46 3.91
N GLU A 596 -21.72 -10.33 3.65
CA GLU A 596 -21.83 -9.61 2.38
C GLU A 596 -21.14 -10.40 1.25
N SER A 597 -21.63 -10.18 0.01
CA SER A 597 -21.08 -10.82 -1.18
C SER A 597 -20.09 -9.92 -1.92
N GLY A 598 -19.14 -10.53 -2.62
CA GLY A 598 -18.16 -9.84 -3.45
C GLY A 598 -17.30 -8.83 -2.66
N PRO A 599 -16.91 -7.70 -3.25
CA PRO A 599 -16.04 -6.71 -2.61
C PRO A 599 -16.60 -6.07 -1.34
N SER A 600 -17.93 -6.00 -1.22
CA SER A 600 -18.61 -5.35 -0.08
C SER A 600 -18.39 -6.07 1.25
N ARG A 601 -17.87 -7.30 1.22
CA ARG A 601 -17.45 -8.05 2.41
C ARG A 601 -16.13 -7.56 3.00
N GLN A 602 -15.36 -6.74 2.31
CA GLN A 602 -14.05 -6.27 2.79
C GLN A 602 -14.20 -4.86 3.37
N LEU A 603 -13.60 -4.64 4.54
CA LEU A 603 -13.43 -3.31 5.10
C LEU A 603 -12.16 -2.68 4.52
N PRO A 604 -12.09 -1.33 4.41
CA PRO A 604 -10.88 -0.65 3.91
C PRO A 604 -9.61 -1.09 4.66
N GLU A 605 -9.70 -1.26 5.98
CA GLU A 605 -8.57 -1.68 6.80
C GLU A 605 -8.16 -3.15 6.62
N ASP A 606 -9.03 -4.03 6.09
CA ASP A 606 -8.64 -5.42 5.79
C ASP A 606 -7.59 -5.45 4.69
N SER A 607 -7.79 -4.67 3.62
CA SER A 607 -6.84 -4.57 2.51
C SER A 607 -5.50 -3.99 2.99
N LEU A 608 -5.52 -3.08 3.97
CA LEU A 608 -4.30 -2.50 4.53
C LEU A 608 -3.48 -3.50 5.33
N ILE A 609 -4.11 -4.40 6.09
CA ILE A 609 -3.40 -5.42 6.89
C ILE A 609 -3.16 -6.74 6.14
N HIS A 610 -3.75 -6.91 4.95
CA HIS A 610 -3.51 -8.05 4.07
C HIS A 610 -2.02 -8.12 3.67
N GLY A 611 -1.46 -9.33 3.74
CA GLY A 611 -0.05 -9.60 3.41
C GLY A 611 0.95 -9.34 4.55
N LEU A 612 0.49 -8.85 5.71
CA LEU A 612 1.29 -8.83 6.94
C LEU A 612 1.47 -10.26 7.47
N SER A 613 2.65 -10.57 8.00
CA SER A 613 2.98 -11.92 8.49
C SER A 613 1.98 -12.45 9.53
N TRP A 614 1.56 -11.61 10.48
CA TRP A 614 0.51 -11.92 11.46
C TRP A 614 -0.91 -11.89 10.87
N GLY A 615 -1.15 -11.08 9.84
CA GLY A 615 -2.46 -10.89 9.22
C GLY A 615 -2.99 -12.17 8.56
N ARG A 616 -2.11 -13.09 8.15
CA ARG A 616 -2.47 -14.42 7.61
C ARG A 616 -3.38 -15.23 8.52
N LEU A 617 -3.32 -15.02 9.83
CA LEU A 617 -4.17 -15.71 10.80
C LEU A 617 -5.54 -15.05 11.00
N CYS A 618 -5.76 -13.84 10.49
CA CYS A 618 -6.99 -13.09 10.74
C CYS A 618 -8.14 -13.59 9.87
N HIS A 619 -7.96 -13.57 8.55
CA HIS A 619 -9.03 -13.80 7.58
C HIS A 619 -9.19 -15.29 7.20
N PRO A 620 -10.38 -15.72 6.75
CA PRO A 620 -10.60 -17.06 6.21
C PRO A 620 -10.04 -17.22 4.78
N PRO A 621 -9.80 -18.46 4.30
CA PRO A 621 -9.38 -18.72 2.93
C PRO A 621 -10.34 -18.12 1.90
N GLY A 622 -9.79 -17.52 0.84
CA GLY A 622 -10.59 -16.93 -0.25
C GLY A 622 -11.28 -15.61 0.10
N PHE A 623 -11.07 -15.03 1.29
CA PHE A 623 -11.67 -13.75 1.70
C PHE A 623 -11.33 -12.58 0.77
N PHE A 624 -10.15 -12.60 0.14
CA PHE A 624 -9.70 -11.60 -0.83
C PHE A 624 -9.89 -12.02 -2.30
N GLY A 625 -10.70 -13.05 -2.58
CA GLY A 625 -10.88 -13.58 -3.94
C GLY A 625 -11.53 -12.60 -4.95
N GLU A 626 -12.41 -11.71 -4.50
CA GLU A 626 -13.00 -10.62 -5.29
C GLU A 626 -12.79 -9.31 -4.56
N MET A 627 -11.98 -8.41 -5.13
CA MET A 627 -11.64 -7.10 -4.55
C MET A 627 -12.21 -5.96 -5.37
N ALA A 628 -12.65 -4.89 -4.70
CA ALA A 628 -13.09 -3.65 -5.35
C ALA A 628 -11.87 -2.88 -5.90
N GLU A 629 -12.12 -1.98 -6.85
CA GLU A 629 -11.07 -1.08 -7.32
C GLU A 629 -10.55 -0.19 -6.18
N ASP A 630 -9.31 0.29 -6.28
CA ASP A 630 -8.65 1.09 -5.24
C ASP A 630 -9.47 2.34 -4.86
N ASP A 631 -9.91 3.11 -5.86
CA ASP A 631 -10.71 4.31 -5.65
C ASP A 631 -12.03 3.99 -4.93
N GLU A 632 -12.68 2.86 -5.24
CA GLU A 632 -13.93 2.43 -4.59
C GLU A 632 -13.72 1.98 -3.15
N ARG A 633 -12.59 1.33 -2.84
CA ARG A 633 -12.25 0.89 -1.47
C ARG A 633 -11.99 2.07 -0.53
N SER A 634 -11.50 3.18 -1.06
CA SER A 634 -11.28 4.41 -0.27
C SER A 634 -12.60 5.13 0.09
N ILE A 635 -13.71 4.80 -0.58
CA ILE A 635 -15.01 5.42 -0.34
C ILE A 635 -15.73 4.69 0.79
N GLU A 636 -15.69 5.30 1.97
CA GLU A 636 -16.34 4.72 3.14
C GLU A 636 -17.80 5.18 3.26
N LEU A 637 -18.71 4.32 2.80
CA LEU A 637 -20.15 4.53 2.98
C LEU A 637 -20.55 4.42 4.46
N PRO A 638 -21.57 5.17 4.92
CA PRO A 638 -22.07 5.06 6.29
C PRO A 638 -22.48 3.63 6.71
N SER A 639 -22.85 2.78 5.75
CA SER A 639 -23.20 1.38 5.97
C SER A 639 -22.02 0.53 6.48
N VAL A 640 -20.77 0.89 6.16
CA VAL A 640 -19.54 0.15 6.53
C VAL A 640 -19.37 0.06 8.06
N ILE A 641 -19.99 0.96 8.81
CA ILE A 641 -19.93 0.94 10.28
C ILE A 641 -20.52 -0.34 10.88
N VAL A 642 -21.56 -0.92 10.26
CA VAL A 642 -22.26 -2.10 10.77
C VAL A 642 -21.37 -3.35 10.72
N PRO A 643 -20.84 -3.78 9.55
CA PRO A 643 -19.93 -4.92 9.49
C PRO A 643 -18.66 -4.71 10.33
N ARG A 644 -18.14 -3.47 10.40
CA ARG A 644 -16.99 -3.16 11.27
C ARG A 644 -17.29 -3.34 12.75
N THR A 645 -18.44 -2.87 13.20
CA THR A 645 -18.89 -3.04 14.59
C THR A 645 -19.05 -4.53 14.91
N ARG A 646 -19.71 -5.28 14.03
CA ARG A 646 -19.87 -6.74 14.16
C ARG A 646 -18.52 -7.44 14.26
N ARG A 647 -17.53 -7.07 13.43
CA ARG A 647 -16.17 -7.63 13.49
C ARG A 647 -15.41 -7.32 14.76
N CYS A 648 -15.51 -6.09 15.26
CA CYS A 648 -14.90 -5.74 16.55
C CYS A 648 -15.46 -6.61 17.67
N LEU A 649 -16.79 -6.76 17.73
CA LEU A 649 -17.46 -7.58 18.74
C LEU A 649 -17.13 -9.07 18.57
N TRP A 650 -17.09 -9.57 17.33
CA TRP A 650 -16.71 -10.96 17.05
C TRP A 650 -15.27 -11.25 17.46
N LEU A 651 -14.30 -10.38 17.13
CA LEU A 651 -12.91 -10.53 17.56
C LEU A 651 -12.79 -10.48 19.09
N GLY A 652 -13.50 -9.55 19.73
CA GLY A 652 -13.59 -9.48 21.19
C GLY A 652 -14.12 -10.78 21.81
N MET A 653 -15.14 -11.38 21.20
CA MET A 653 -15.70 -12.67 21.60
C MET A 653 -14.69 -13.81 21.42
N GLN A 654 -13.98 -13.87 20.29
CA GLN A 654 -12.97 -14.91 20.08
C GLN A 654 -11.83 -14.80 21.10
N ILE A 655 -11.38 -13.58 21.42
CA ILE A 655 -10.38 -13.35 22.48
C ILE A 655 -10.94 -13.78 23.85
N ALA A 656 -12.22 -13.50 24.15
CA ALA A 656 -12.86 -13.89 25.40
C ALA A 656 -12.99 -15.42 25.57
N LYS A 657 -13.05 -16.20 24.46
CA LYS A 657 -13.09 -17.67 24.52
C LYS A 657 -11.82 -18.29 25.11
N PHE A 658 -10.68 -17.59 25.11
CA PHE A 658 -9.49 -18.04 25.85
C PHE A 658 -9.68 -18.01 27.37
N ASN A 659 -10.69 -17.28 27.88
CA ASN A 659 -10.97 -17.09 29.31
C ASN A 659 -9.74 -16.62 30.10
N CYS A 660 -8.88 -15.84 29.43
CA CYS A 660 -7.59 -15.41 29.95
C CYS A 660 -7.60 -13.92 30.28
N TRP A 661 -7.82 -13.05 29.30
CA TRP A 661 -7.78 -11.59 29.49
C TRP A 661 -9.15 -10.94 29.57
N LEU A 662 -10.11 -11.46 28.80
CA LEU A 662 -11.47 -10.97 28.72
C LEU A 662 -12.45 -12.12 29.00
N ILE A 663 -13.59 -11.76 29.58
CA ILE A 663 -14.78 -12.61 29.67
C ILE A 663 -15.96 -11.87 29.09
N TYR A 664 -16.90 -12.62 28.50
CA TYR A 664 -18.18 -12.08 28.07
C TYR A 664 -19.28 -12.66 28.97
N ASP A 665 -19.98 -11.78 29.68
CA ASP A 665 -21.16 -12.08 30.47
C ASP A 665 -22.39 -12.05 29.56
N SER A 666 -22.91 -13.23 29.23
CA SER A 666 -24.08 -13.38 28.37
C SER A 666 -25.39 -12.92 29.03
N GLU A 667 -25.48 -12.94 30.37
CA GLU A 667 -26.67 -12.48 31.09
C GLU A 667 -26.80 -10.97 31.02
N ASN A 668 -25.69 -10.25 31.23
CA ASN A 668 -25.65 -8.79 31.20
C ASN A 668 -25.27 -8.20 29.83
N ARG A 669 -24.96 -9.06 28.85
CA ARG A 669 -24.47 -8.72 27.50
C ARG A 669 -23.28 -7.76 27.54
N LYS A 670 -22.25 -8.09 28.33
CA LYS A 670 -21.10 -7.21 28.57
C LYS A 670 -19.77 -7.96 28.62
N PHE A 671 -18.74 -7.32 28.07
CA PHE A 671 -17.36 -7.69 28.25
C PHE A 671 -16.81 -7.14 29.57
N CYS A 672 -16.02 -7.95 30.26
CA CYS A 672 -15.27 -7.57 31.45
C CYS A 672 -13.82 -8.08 31.33
N ALA A 673 -12.87 -7.34 31.89
CA ALA A 673 -11.51 -7.86 32.07
C ALA A 673 -11.49 -8.89 33.21
N THR A 674 -10.65 -9.92 33.07
CA THR A 674 -10.48 -10.94 34.11
C THR A 674 -9.62 -10.43 35.26
N GLN A 675 -9.62 -11.13 36.40
CA GLN A 675 -8.67 -10.87 37.49
C GLN A 675 -7.21 -10.93 37.00
N PHE A 676 -6.91 -11.88 36.11
CA PHE A 676 -5.60 -12.01 35.47
C PHE A 676 -5.20 -10.76 34.68
N ALA A 677 -6.12 -10.18 33.91
CA ALA A 677 -5.86 -8.93 33.19
C ALA A 677 -5.59 -7.73 34.13
N HIS A 678 -6.25 -7.67 35.30
CA HIS A 678 -5.98 -6.64 36.31
C HIS A 678 -4.58 -6.79 36.96
N GLU A 679 -4.12 -8.02 37.17
CA GLU A 679 -2.77 -8.31 37.66
C GLU A 679 -1.73 -7.91 36.62
N LEU A 680 -1.96 -8.23 35.35
CA LEU A 680 -1.16 -7.78 34.21
C LEU A 680 -1.09 -6.26 34.11
N ALA A 681 -2.22 -5.55 34.25
CA ALA A 681 -2.25 -4.09 34.27
C ALA A 681 -1.46 -3.52 35.46
N THR A 682 -1.44 -4.22 36.60
CA THR A 682 -0.62 -3.84 37.75
C THR A 682 0.87 -4.01 37.45
N LEU A 683 1.25 -5.10 36.78
CA LEU A 683 2.60 -5.33 36.31
C LEU A 683 3.04 -4.23 35.33
N SER A 684 2.25 -3.92 34.29
CA SER A 684 2.61 -2.85 33.34
C SER A 684 2.78 -1.48 34.02
N ARG A 685 1.91 -1.14 34.99
CA ARG A 685 2.06 0.10 35.79
C ARG A 685 3.38 0.19 36.54
N GLN A 686 3.97 -0.92 36.99
CA GLN A 686 5.27 -0.91 37.68
C GLN A 686 6.41 -0.52 36.74
N HIS A 687 6.25 -0.77 35.43
CA HIS A 687 7.24 -0.50 34.38
C HIS A 687 6.81 0.65 33.44
N GLN A 688 5.83 1.44 33.84
CA GLN A 688 5.29 2.51 33.02
C GLN A 688 6.32 3.63 32.81
N LEU A 689 6.68 3.91 31.56
CA LEU A 689 7.61 5.01 31.21
C LEU A 689 6.90 6.21 30.58
N LEU A 690 5.89 5.96 29.75
CA LEU A 690 5.08 6.98 29.07
C LEU A 690 3.86 7.37 29.90
N ARG A 691 3.43 8.63 29.78
CA ARG A 691 2.30 9.25 30.51
C ARG A 691 2.40 9.08 32.03
N GLN A 692 3.61 9.13 32.59
CA GLN A 692 3.79 9.15 34.04
C GLN A 692 3.15 10.41 34.65
N THR A 693 2.29 10.23 35.65
CA THR A 693 1.77 11.37 36.42
C THR A 693 2.91 12.02 37.23
N PRO A 694 2.85 13.34 37.52
CA PRO A 694 3.91 14.03 38.26
C PRO A 694 4.27 13.40 39.63
N SER A 695 3.31 12.70 40.26
CA SER A 695 3.52 11.96 41.51
C SER A 695 4.42 10.72 41.36
N ALA A 696 4.41 10.07 40.19
CA ALA A 696 5.20 8.87 39.91
C ALA A 696 6.70 9.17 39.65
N LYS A 697 7.02 10.37 39.12
CA LYS A 697 8.42 10.81 38.89
C LYS A 697 9.25 10.91 40.17
N ALA A 698 8.61 11.01 41.34
CA ALA A 698 9.28 11.14 42.63
C ALA A 698 9.68 9.80 43.30
N LYS A 699 9.33 8.65 42.69
CA LYS A 699 9.54 7.31 43.29
C LYS A 699 10.64 6.46 42.63
N LEU A 700 11.52 7.04 41.81
CA LEU A 700 12.76 6.36 41.40
C LEU A 700 13.76 6.36 42.57
N PRO A 701 14.30 5.22 43.01
CA PRO A 701 15.27 5.18 44.10
C PRO A 701 16.65 5.56 43.58
N GLY A 702 17.21 6.65 44.12
CA GLY A 702 18.64 6.90 44.04
C GLY A 702 19.06 8.31 43.61
N GLN A 703 18.70 9.32 44.39
CA GLN A 703 19.61 10.45 44.63
C GLN A 703 19.49 10.84 46.11
N HIS A 704 20.57 10.64 46.86
CA HIS A 704 20.73 11.17 48.20
C HIS A 704 20.51 12.68 48.17
N ARG A 705 19.39 13.13 48.73
CA ARG A 705 19.18 14.55 49.01
C ARG A 705 19.78 14.83 50.38
N SER A 706 20.96 15.43 50.40
CA SER A 706 21.54 16.05 51.58
C SER A 706 20.58 17.12 52.12
N LEU A 707 20.30 17.03 53.42
CA LEU A 707 19.45 17.96 54.16
C LEU A 707 20.02 19.40 54.09
N PRO A 708 19.17 20.44 53.99
CA PRO A 708 19.63 21.81 54.19
C PRO A 708 19.85 22.06 55.69
N GLN A 709 21.04 22.55 56.05
CA GLN A 709 21.30 23.11 57.38
C GLN A 709 20.47 24.39 57.57
N ALA A 710 19.79 24.49 58.71
CA ALA A 710 19.12 25.69 59.17
C ALA A 710 20.15 26.75 59.62
N PRO A 711 19.88 28.05 59.43
CA PRO A 711 20.77 29.11 59.88
C PRO A 711 20.60 29.36 61.38
N SER A 712 21.72 29.40 62.11
CA SER A 712 21.79 29.84 63.50
C SER A 712 21.70 31.37 63.57
N THR A 713 20.77 31.81 64.40
CA THR A 713 20.57 33.20 64.82
C THR A 713 21.66 33.57 65.81
N GLN A 714 22.49 34.55 65.47
CA GLN A 714 23.14 35.40 66.47
C GLN A 714 23.00 36.84 66.01
N ALA A 715 22.28 37.59 66.84
CA ALA A 715 22.21 39.03 66.79
C ALA A 715 23.57 39.59 67.19
N ASP A 716 24.08 40.54 66.41
CA ASP A 716 24.76 41.69 66.96
C ASP A 716 24.43 42.92 66.10
N THR A 717 24.06 43.95 66.82
CA THR A 717 23.81 45.32 66.40
C THR A 717 24.99 45.89 65.65
N ASP A 718 24.75 46.58 64.54
CA ASP A 718 25.19 47.98 64.43
C ASP A 718 24.51 48.73 63.26
N ILE A 719 24.29 49.99 63.58
CA ILE A 719 23.73 51.11 62.85
C ILE A 719 24.61 51.44 61.62
N GLU A 720 24.02 51.80 60.47
CA GLU A 720 24.10 53.15 59.86
C GLU A 720 23.75 53.17 58.34
N MET A 721 22.76 54.01 58.02
CA MET A 721 22.56 54.88 56.84
C MET A 721 22.92 54.48 55.39
N ALA A 722 21.94 54.84 54.53
CA ALA A 722 22.03 55.59 53.27
C ALA A 722 22.01 54.83 51.92
N GLU A 723 20.86 55.02 51.24
CA GLU A 723 20.70 55.49 49.85
C GLU A 723 21.50 54.84 48.72
N ALA A 724 20.81 54.09 47.85
CA ALA A 724 20.48 54.50 46.45
C ALA A 724 19.61 53.43 45.78
#